data_AF-A0A1M6VB15-F1
#
_entry.id   AF-A0A1M6VB15-F1
#
_cell.length_a   1.000
_cell.length_b   1.000
_cell.length_c   1.000
_cell.angle_alpha   90.00
_cell.angle_beta   90.00
_cell.angle_gamma   90.00
#
_symmetry.space_group_name_H-M   'P 1'
#
loop_
_entity.id
_entity.type
_entity.pdbx_description
1 polymer ?
#
loop_
_entity_poly.entity_id
_entity_poly.type
_entity_poly.pdbx_seq_one_letter_code
_entity_poly.pdbx_strand_id
1 'polypeptide(L)'
;MKIICFKALALGCAVPIFMALVACGDDSGSGPSKDGSEQSNQDVLDTVPHESSFDSLNVGEFYDSKSGNTYALVRFKTYQWLMSDIHYDTFSAGPMCYDLDDANCENFGMLYRATKAEKACPEGFEIPSEQDWKELKKYRSSLDKEQQFGMNVRKAGFCSEADDGELSCQMQGSKSFYLTANNTVFVTNDGLTGSFAPAENNGFYSLRCISRTYIVKSVENLPTCDSSSQMSLGEFYVTDAQSNYRCNGSYKWVDNFNSDCEHVRKGYTSVVNDTTYICKYGSWEIAEIDDVDLECGAANDGSTTKFNGVDYVCQNDSWRKFTATEIKLGLCNAEALGFVGSIKNDNYYCDSTGWRKASFEDIVEECNKKKEGLYIPYNGDYYGCNDTGWVRLSDIEIEFGFCTSKIAGALDTLNEVIYVCNDSLRWRTANLVDVYGKCTETRNGDSATFNENRYACTDTSWRAFTTLEKTLGKICYSKRFGSLEKDGYNAYYVCDSTGWHSAGASYISKVHGECTADRAYDIVDWTSGGNTSPTRYYCSTSGTWSVSSTLEQKIGLCQASNRGEFKVYNGSNYMCDSTGWRTATDKDFLGKCDNSNLGATKKYISKYYGCSEKGWVVTTALNWSIGTMCMENFEGETATYAGASMVCNGSNWVLSGDLTQALGACDEINYRKLVNGLDGQRYFCNGTSWAISK
;
A
#
# COMPACT_ATOMS: atom_id res chain seq x y z
N MET A 1 1.25 -11.61 11.40
CA MET A 1 0.53 -12.81 11.87
C MET A 1 0.00 -12.55 13.29
N LYS A 2 -1.22 -12.01 13.39
CA LYS A 2 -2.04 -11.95 14.61
C LYS A 2 -3.50 -11.99 14.13
N ILE A 3 -4.20 -13.04 14.51
CA ILE A 3 -5.60 -13.30 14.18
C ILE A 3 -6.45 -12.51 15.17
N ILE A 4 -7.33 -11.64 14.68
CA ILE A 4 -8.35 -10.96 15.50
C ILE A 4 -9.70 -11.56 15.12
N CYS A 5 -10.29 -12.30 16.06
CA CYS A 5 -11.64 -12.85 15.97
C CYS A 5 -12.69 -11.76 16.23
N PHE A 6 -13.70 -11.65 15.37
CA PHE A 6 -14.92 -10.89 15.66
C PHE A 6 -15.99 -11.80 16.26
N LYS A 7 -16.51 -11.40 17.42
CA LYS A 7 -17.71 -11.97 18.07
C LYS A 7 -18.97 -11.42 17.39
N ALA A 8 -19.83 -12.29 16.90
CA ALA A 8 -21.20 -11.96 16.48
C ALA A 8 -22.11 -11.87 17.72
N LEU A 9 -22.81 -10.74 17.89
CA LEU A 9 -23.91 -10.60 18.84
C LEU A 9 -25.21 -11.13 18.21
N ALA A 10 -25.81 -12.13 18.86
CA ALA A 10 -27.16 -12.58 18.59
C ALA A 10 -28.17 -11.66 19.27
N LEU A 11 -29.17 -11.17 18.54
CA LEU A 11 -30.39 -10.60 19.11
C LEU A 11 -31.52 -11.63 19.00
N GLY A 12 -32.10 -11.95 20.16
CA GLY A 12 -33.13 -12.97 20.35
C GLY A 12 -34.54 -12.55 19.95
N CYS A 13 -35.31 -13.56 19.54
CA CYS A 13 -36.75 -13.52 19.33
C CYS A 13 -37.53 -13.76 20.63
N ALA A 14 -38.65 -13.05 20.81
CA ALA A 14 -39.78 -13.47 21.66
C ALA A 14 -41.09 -12.78 21.22
N VAL A 15 -41.94 -13.49 20.45
CA VAL A 15 -43.34 -13.93 20.70
C VAL A 15 -44.29 -12.90 21.37
N PRO A 16 -45.55 -12.66 20.88
CA PRO A 16 -46.57 -13.69 21.03
C PRO A 16 -47.66 -13.92 19.98
N ILE A 17 -48.12 -15.17 20.10
CA ILE A 17 -49.25 -15.91 19.57
C ILE A 17 -50.59 -15.21 19.86
N PHE A 18 -51.47 -15.17 18.86
CA PHE A 18 -52.92 -15.10 19.07
C PHE A 18 -53.61 -16.18 18.21
N MET A 19 -54.33 -17.07 18.90
CA MET A 19 -55.19 -18.09 18.33
C MET A 19 -56.63 -17.60 18.42
N ALA A 20 -57.40 -17.67 17.32
CA ALA A 20 -58.85 -17.88 17.38
C ALA A 20 -59.39 -18.47 16.06
N LEU A 21 -60.29 -19.43 16.25
CA LEU A 21 -60.91 -20.42 15.37
C LEU A 21 -62.00 -19.91 14.38
N VAL A 22 -62.09 -20.64 13.25
CA VAL A 22 -63.29 -21.22 12.56
C VAL A 22 -64.27 -20.31 11.79
N ALA A 23 -64.45 -20.62 10.48
CA ALA A 23 -65.73 -20.98 9.86
C ALA A 23 -65.53 -21.53 8.42
N CYS A 24 -66.20 -22.64 8.09
CA CYS A 24 -66.37 -23.19 6.74
C CYS A 24 -67.67 -22.66 6.10
N GLY A 25 -67.69 -22.52 4.76
CA GLY A 25 -68.90 -22.34 3.96
C GLY A 25 -68.63 -22.34 2.46
N ASP A 26 -69.14 -23.36 1.77
CA ASP A 26 -69.28 -23.53 0.30
C ASP A 26 -70.06 -22.35 -0.35
N ASP A 27 -70.07 -22.04 -1.65
CA ASP A 27 -69.97 -22.86 -2.85
C ASP A 27 -69.75 -21.97 -4.11
N SER A 28 -69.29 -22.59 -5.21
CA SER A 28 -69.45 -22.19 -6.63
C SER A 28 -68.57 -21.08 -7.27
N GLY A 29 -67.71 -21.48 -8.23
CA GLY A 29 -67.56 -20.73 -9.50
C GLY A 29 -66.16 -20.52 -10.09
N SER A 30 -65.71 -21.50 -10.87
CA SER A 30 -64.90 -21.39 -12.12
C SER A 30 -63.41 -20.97 -12.12
N GLY A 31 -62.54 -21.92 -12.49
CA GLY A 31 -61.34 -21.70 -13.32
C GLY A 31 -60.00 -22.15 -12.69
N PRO A 32 -59.11 -22.89 -13.38
CA PRO A 32 -58.40 -24.03 -12.79
C PRO A 32 -57.03 -23.74 -12.14
N SER A 33 -56.84 -24.42 -11.00
CA SER A 33 -55.63 -25.08 -10.47
C SER A 33 -54.27 -24.82 -11.13
N LYS A 34 -53.33 -24.30 -10.33
CA LYS A 34 -51.90 -24.66 -10.37
C LYS A 34 -51.49 -25.20 -9.00
N ASP A 35 -51.47 -26.52 -8.90
CA ASP A 35 -50.60 -27.26 -7.97
C ASP A 35 -49.92 -28.36 -8.81
N GLY A 36 -48.68 -28.69 -8.47
CA GLY A 36 -47.83 -29.62 -9.21
C GLY A 36 -46.54 -28.93 -9.67
N SER A 37 -45.43 -29.15 -8.97
CA SER A 37 -44.57 -30.33 -9.11
C SER A 37 -43.74 -30.26 -10.40
N GLU A 38 -42.42 -30.35 -10.19
CA GLU A 38 -41.36 -30.59 -11.16
C GLU A 38 -41.86 -31.27 -12.45
N GLN A 39 -41.72 -30.57 -13.57
CA GLN A 39 -41.63 -31.17 -14.88
C GLN A 39 -40.83 -30.26 -15.80
N SER A 40 -39.69 -30.79 -16.22
CA SER A 40 -38.95 -30.40 -17.41
C SER A 40 -39.88 -30.33 -18.62
N ASN A 41 -39.84 -29.24 -19.36
CA ASN A 41 -40.26 -29.24 -20.77
C ASN A 41 -39.19 -28.57 -21.63
N GLN A 42 -38.58 -29.45 -22.41
CA GLN A 42 -37.90 -29.26 -23.69
C GLN A 42 -38.78 -28.50 -24.72
N ASP A 43 -38.16 -28.25 -25.88
CA ASP A 43 -38.70 -27.89 -27.22
C ASP A 43 -38.78 -26.37 -27.54
N VAL A 44 -38.22 -25.80 -28.62
CA VAL A 44 -37.61 -26.23 -29.91
C VAL A 44 -36.74 -25.03 -30.38
N LEU A 45 -35.50 -25.15 -30.89
CA LEU A 45 -35.18 -25.41 -32.30
C LEU A 45 -33.67 -25.69 -32.43
N ASP A 46 -33.31 -26.95 -32.29
CA ASP A 46 -31.97 -27.45 -32.62
C ASP A 46 -32.17 -28.48 -33.73
N THR A 47 -32.06 -28.03 -34.98
CA THR A 47 -32.01 -28.91 -36.15
C THR A 47 -30.71 -28.65 -36.89
N VAL A 48 -29.62 -29.10 -36.28
CA VAL A 48 -28.43 -29.53 -37.02
C VAL A 48 -28.23 -31.01 -36.67
N PRO A 49 -28.34 -31.94 -37.63
CA PRO A 49 -28.17 -33.35 -37.35
C PRO A 49 -26.79 -33.62 -36.73
N HIS A 50 -26.84 -34.16 -35.52
CA HIS A 50 -25.71 -34.61 -34.72
C HIS A 50 -25.13 -35.91 -35.33
N GLU A 51 -23.80 -35.97 -35.40
CA GLU A 51 -22.95 -37.09 -35.89
C GLU A 51 -23.20 -37.60 -37.31
N SER A 52 -22.56 -36.97 -38.31
CA SER A 52 -22.33 -37.62 -39.60
C SER A 52 -21.02 -38.41 -39.56
N SER A 53 -21.11 -39.68 -39.14
CA SER A 53 -20.10 -40.68 -39.50
C SER A 53 -19.96 -40.71 -41.03
N PHE A 54 -18.72 -40.69 -41.54
CA PHE A 54 -18.41 -40.75 -42.99
C PHE A 54 -18.95 -42.02 -43.68
N ASP A 55 -19.42 -43.01 -42.90
CA ASP A 55 -20.04 -44.26 -43.36
C ASP A 55 -21.57 -44.27 -43.27
N SER A 56 -22.19 -43.23 -42.70
CA SER A 56 -23.64 -43.12 -42.54
C SER A 56 -24.32 -42.72 -43.85
N LEU A 57 -25.40 -43.44 -44.17
CA LEU A 57 -26.29 -43.12 -45.28
C LEU A 57 -26.98 -41.78 -45.02
N ASN A 58 -26.78 -40.80 -45.89
CA ASN A 58 -27.43 -39.49 -45.79
C ASN A 58 -28.31 -39.24 -47.02
N VAL A 59 -29.61 -39.05 -46.80
CA VAL A 59 -30.58 -38.71 -47.86
C VAL A 59 -30.81 -37.21 -47.84
N GLY A 60 -30.83 -36.58 -49.01
CA GLY A 60 -31.13 -35.17 -49.16
C GLY A 60 -31.67 -34.85 -50.54
N GLU A 61 -31.63 -33.58 -50.90
CA GLU A 61 -32.07 -33.08 -52.20
C GLU A 61 -30.97 -32.23 -52.84
N PHE A 62 -30.96 -32.19 -54.17
CA PHE A 62 -30.06 -31.38 -54.98
C PHE A 62 -30.87 -30.58 -55.99
N TYR A 63 -30.75 -29.25 -55.93
CA TYR A 63 -31.36 -28.36 -56.90
C TYR A 63 -30.40 -28.10 -58.07
N ASP A 64 -30.81 -28.48 -59.27
CA ASP A 64 -30.06 -28.19 -60.48
C ASP A 64 -30.51 -26.85 -61.08
N SER A 65 -29.69 -25.81 -60.86
CA SER A 65 -29.93 -24.48 -61.42
C SER A 65 -30.06 -24.43 -62.95
N LYS A 66 -29.51 -25.42 -63.67
CA LYS A 66 -29.55 -25.49 -65.14
C LYS A 66 -30.93 -25.93 -65.65
N SER A 67 -31.54 -26.90 -64.97
CA SER A 67 -32.86 -27.46 -65.35
C SER A 67 -34.02 -26.88 -64.54
N GLY A 68 -33.76 -26.29 -63.37
CA GLY A 68 -34.78 -25.90 -62.40
C GLY A 68 -35.37 -27.08 -61.61
N ASN A 69 -34.84 -28.29 -61.80
CA ASN A 69 -35.33 -29.49 -61.13
C ASN A 69 -34.64 -29.73 -59.79
N THR A 70 -35.40 -30.27 -58.84
CA THR A 70 -34.87 -30.82 -57.59
C THR A 70 -34.85 -32.34 -57.66
N TYR A 71 -33.69 -32.93 -57.40
CA TYR A 71 -33.47 -34.36 -57.43
C TYR A 71 -33.21 -34.88 -56.02
N ALA A 72 -33.89 -35.96 -55.63
CA ALA A 72 -33.48 -36.71 -54.44
C ALA A 72 -32.05 -37.23 -54.61
N LEU A 73 -31.25 -37.14 -53.56
CA LEU A 73 -29.82 -37.47 -53.54
C LEU A 73 -29.53 -38.38 -52.35
N VAL A 74 -28.66 -39.37 -52.55
CA VAL A 74 -28.11 -40.18 -51.46
C VAL A 74 -26.60 -40.03 -51.41
N ARG A 75 -26.07 -39.84 -50.20
CA ARG A 75 -24.63 -39.71 -49.95
C ARG A 75 -24.15 -40.89 -49.14
N PHE A 76 -23.04 -41.47 -49.59
CA PHE A 76 -22.34 -42.53 -48.87
C PHE A 76 -20.87 -42.53 -49.28
N LYS A 77 -19.97 -42.72 -48.31
CA LYS A 77 -18.52 -42.61 -48.56
C LYS A 77 -18.22 -41.29 -49.30
N THR A 78 -17.56 -41.38 -50.46
CA THR A 78 -17.27 -40.23 -51.32
C THR A 78 -18.33 -39.97 -52.39
N TYR A 79 -19.37 -40.80 -52.49
CA TYR A 79 -20.36 -40.75 -53.56
C TYR A 79 -21.58 -39.91 -53.20
N GLN A 80 -22.09 -39.19 -54.19
CA GLN A 80 -23.35 -38.48 -54.18
C GLN A 80 -24.18 -38.95 -55.38
N TRP A 81 -25.21 -39.74 -55.15
CA TRP A 81 -26.02 -40.37 -56.20
C TRP A 81 -27.37 -39.70 -56.35
N LEU A 82 -27.69 -39.26 -57.56
CA LEU A 82 -29.05 -38.83 -57.87
C LEU A 82 -29.97 -40.07 -57.91
N MET A 83 -30.98 -40.03 -57.05
CA MET A 83 -31.93 -41.12 -56.83
C MET A 83 -33.09 -41.09 -57.82
N SER A 84 -33.23 -40.01 -58.57
CA SER A 84 -34.16 -39.85 -59.68
C SER A 84 -33.42 -39.79 -61.01
N ASP A 85 -34.10 -40.21 -62.06
CA ASP A 85 -33.56 -40.18 -63.42
C ASP A 85 -33.50 -38.72 -63.91
N ILE A 86 -32.51 -38.39 -64.74
CA ILE A 86 -32.35 -37.03 -65.27
C ILE A 86 -33.54 -36.67 -66.15
N HIS A 87 -34.10 -35.49 -65.94
CA HIS A 87 -35.22 -34.97 -66.71
C HIS A 87 -34.89 -33.56 -67.24
N TYR A 88 -33.98 -33.49 -68.20
CA TYR A 88 -33.49 -32.24 -68.76
C TYR A 88 -33.77 -32.15 -70.25
N ASP A 89 -34.77 -31.36 -70.60
CA ASP A 89 -35.17 -31.13 -71.98
C ASP A 89 -34.26 -30.09 -72.65
N THR A 90 -33.09 -30.54 -73.14
CA THR A 90 -32.34 -29.73 -74.12
C THR A 90 -31.84 -30.52 -75.29
N PHE A 91 -32.01 -29.94 -76.47
CA PHE A 91 -31.49 -30.47 -77.73
C PHE A 91 -30.00 -30.87 -77.68
N SER A 92 -29.20 -30.22 -76.83
CA SER A 92 -27.79 -30.51 -76.64
C SER A 92 -27.51 -31.93 -76.13
N ALA A 93 -28.41 -32.50 -75.33
CA ALA A 93 -28.32 -33.84 -74.76
C ALA A 93 -29.04 -34.91 -75.61
N GLY A 94 -29.73 -34.50 -76.68
CA GLY A 94 -30.57 -35.37 -77.50
C GLY A 94 -31.63 -36.14 -76.71
N PRO A 95 -32.45 -35.47 -75.87
CA PRO A 95 -33.53 -36.10 -75.13
C PRO A 95 -34.62 -36.55 -76.10
N MET A 96 -35.29 -37.62 -75.75
CA MET A 96 -36.49 -38.09 -76.43
C MET A 96 -37.41 -38.84 -75.47
N CYS A 97 -38.69 -38.88 -75.81
CA CYS A 97 -39.64 -39.76 -75.16
C CYS A 97 -39.65 -41.12 -75.85
N TYR A 98 -39.99 -42.15 -75.09
CA TYR A 98 -40.16 -43.50 -75.64
C TYR A 98 -41.18 -43.46 -76.79
N ASP A 99 -40.81 -44.04 -77.93
CA ASP A 99 -41.61 -44.08 -79.17
C ASP A 99 -42.04 -42.70 -79.69
N LEU A 100 -41.30 -41.64 -79.34
CA LEU A 100 -41.57 -40.24 -79.71
C LEU A 100 -42.93 -39.71 -79.21
N ASP A 101 -43.51 -40.34 -78.18
CA ASP A 101 -44.75 -39.89 -77.54
C ASP A 101 -44.46 -39.15 -76.24
N ASP A 102 -44.78 -37.86 -76.21
CA ASP A 102 -44.57 -36.97 -75.06
C ASP A 102 -45.19 -37.52 -73.76
N ALA A 103 -46.32 -38.23 -73.82
CA ALA A 103 -46.95 -38.84 -72.65
C ALA A 103 -46.05 -39.90 -72.00
N ASN A 104 -45.14 -40.52 -72.75
CA ASN A 104 -44.21 -41.50 -72.21
C ASN A 104 -43.06 -40.87 -71.42
N CYS A 105 -42.70 -39.61 -71.69
CA CYS A 105 -41.72 -38.90 -70.87
C CYS A 105 -42.21 -38.68 -69.43
N GLU A 106 -43.48 -38.32 -69.27
CA GLU A 106 -44.08 -38.11 -67.96
C GLU A 106 -44.17 -39.43 -67.17
N ASN A 107 -44.61 -40.51 -67.84
CA ASN A 107 -44.86 -41.81 -67.22
C ASN A 107 -43.58 -42.61 -66.97
N PHE A 108 -42.63 -42.59 -67.90
CA PHE A 108 -41.48 -43.48 -67.88
C PHE A 108 -40.13 -42.75 -67.85
N GLY A 109 -40.12 -41.42 -67.93
CA GLY A 109 -38.89 -40.64 -67.97
C GLY A 109 -38.34 -40.44 -69.38
N MET A 110 -37.33 -39.57 -69.48
CA MET A 110 -36.66 -39.23 -70.74
C MET A 110 -35.52 -40.20 -71.05
N LEU A 111 -35.33 -40.47 -72.34
CA LEU A 111 -34.19 -41.19 -72.87
C LEU A 111 -33.22 -40.22 -73.54
N TYR A 112 -31.93 -40.50 -73.47
CA TYR A 112 -30.87 -39.65 -74.00
C TYR A 112 -29.97 -40.42 -74.95
N ARG A 113 -29.62 -39.79 -76.07
CA ARG A 113 -28.72 -40.39 -77.07
C ARG A 113 -27.35 -40.66 -76.45
N ALA A 114 -26.83 -41.88 -76.58
CA ALA A 114 -25.57 -42.31 -75.97
C ALA A 114 -24.40 -41.35 -76.26
N THR A 115 -24.29 -40.84 -77.49
CA THR A 115 -23.22 -39.93 -77.92
C THR A 115 -23.32 -38.50 -77.40
N LYS A 116 -24.41 -38.11 -76.73
CA LYS A 116 -24.65 -36.75 -76.21
C LYS A 116 -25.04 -36.72 -74.73
N ALA A 117 -25.23 -37.90 -74.12
CA ALA A 117 -25.76 -38.09 -72.79
C ALA A 117 -25.00 -37.34 -71.69
N GLU A 118 -23.68 -37.19 -71.84
CA GLU A 118 -22.82 -36.48 -70.87
C GLU A 118 -23.28 -35.03 -70.59
N LYS A 119 -23.95 -34.39 -71.56
CA LYS A 119 -24.44 -33.01 -71.45
C LYS A 119 -25.73 -32.90 -70.63
N ALA A 120 -26.38 -34.02 -70.33
CA ALA A 120 -27.61 -34.07 -69.56
C ALA A 120 -27.36 -33.93 -68.06
N CYS A 121 -26.22 -34.39 -67.55
CA CYS A 121 -25.93 -34.32 -66.12
C CYS A 121 -25.84 -32.86 -65.63
N PRO A 122 -26.30 -32.58 -64.40
CA PRO A 122 -26.11 -31.28 -63.76
C PRO A 122 -24.62 -30.92 -63.62
N GLU A 123 -24.33 -29.63 -63.43
CA GLU A 123 -22.96 -29.17 -63.20
C GLU A 123 -22.34 -29.86 -61.98
N GLY A 124 -21.13 -30.42 -62.13
CA GLY A 124 -20.45 -31.19 -61.09
C GLY A 124 -20.92 -32.64 -60.94
N PHE A 125 -21.87 -33.08 -61.77
CA PHE A 125 -22.30 -34.47 -61.87
C PHE A 125 -21.88 -35.09 -63.21
N GLU A 126 -21.64 -36.40 -63.19
CA GLU A 126 -21.19 -37.20 -64.33
C GLU A 126 -22.01 -38.48 -64.46
N ILE A 127 -21.94 -39.14 -65.62
CA ILE A 127 -22.58 -40.44 -65.83
C ILE A 127 -21.82 -41.50 -65.02
N PRO A 128 -22.49 -42.35 -64.22
CA PRO A 128 -21.84 -43.40 -63.45
C PRO A 128 -21.16 -44.43 -64.35
N SER A 129 -19.98 -44.89 -63.96
CA SER A 129 -19.29 -46.04 -64.57
C SER A 129 -19.93 -47.36 -64.18
N GLU A 130 -19.55 -48.44 -64.87
CA GLU A 130 -19.91 -49.80 -64.43
C GLU A 130 -19.42 -50.09 -63.00
N GLN A 131 -18.24 -49.56 -62.62
CA GLN A 131 -17.69 -49.74 -61.29
C GLN A 131 -18.50 -49.00 -60.22
N ASP A 132 -19.02 -47.81 -60.54
CA ASP A 132 -19.84 -47.04 -59.61
C ASP A 132 -21.13 -47.78 -59.28
N TRP A 133 -21.79 -48.36 -60.29
CA TRP A 133 -22.95 -49.22 -60.10
C TRP A 133 -22.63 -50.48 -59.26
N LYS A 134 -21.42 -51.05 -59.39
CA LYS A 134 -20.98 -52.17 -58.53
C LYS A 134 -20.77 -51.72 -57.09
N GLU A 135 -20.14 -50.57 -56.86
CA GLU A 135 -19.96 -50.01 -55.52
C GLU A 135 -21.28 -49.65 -54.85
N LEU A 136 -22.24 -49.08 -55.60
CA LEU A 136 -23.59 -48.82 -55.11
C LEU A 136 -24.28 -50.10 -54.63
N LYS A 137 -24.25 -51.17 -55.45
CA LYS A 137 -24.83 -52.47 -55.09
C LYS A 137 -24.14 -53.08 -53.87
N LYS A 138 -22.82 -52.99 -53.80
CA LYS A 138 -22.01 -53.50 -52.68
C LYS A 138 -22.34 -52.76 -51.39
N TYR A 139 -22.34 -51.43 -51.42
CA TYR A 139 -22.67 -50.61 -50.26
C TYR A 139 -24.08 -50.90 -49.77
N ARG A 140 -25.07 -50.90 -50.65
CA ARG A 140 -26.44 -51.24 -50.29
C ARG A 140 -26.57 -52.64 -49.68
N SER A 141 -25.87 -53.62 -50.23
CA SER A 141 -25.88 -54.99 -49.71
C SER A 141 -25.25 -55.12 -48.33
N SER A 142 -24.40 -54.16 -47.94
CA SER A 142 -23.84 -54.08 -46.58
C SER A 142 -24.75 -53.37 -45.58
N LEU A 143 -25.83 -52.71 -46.02
CA LEU A 143 -26.80 -52.06 -45.14
C LEU A 143 -27.84 -53.05 -44.62
N ASP A 144 -28.32 -52.81 -43.40
CA ASP A 144 -29.49 -53.50 -42.85
C ASP A 144 -30.71 -53.26 -43.73
N LYS A 145 -31.63 -54.24 -43.79
CA LYS A 145 -32.80 -54.18 -44.69
C LYS A 145 -33.63 -52.91 -44.54
N GLU A 146 -33.72 -52.38 -43.32
CA GLU A 146 -34.49 -51.17 -42.98
C GLU A 146 -33.80 -49.88 -43.46
N GLN A 147 -32.49 -49.91 -43.66
CA GLN A 147 -31.67 -48.78 -44.13
C GLN A 147 -31.49 -48.76 -45.65
N GLN A 148 -31.90 -49.82 -46.36
CA GLN A 148 -31.73 -49.89 -47.80
C GLN A 148 -32.64 -48.88 -48.51
N PHE A 149 -32.01 -47.93 -49.21
CA PHE A 149 -32.70 -46.92 -49.99
C PHE A 149 -33.12 -47.46 -51.37
N GLY A 150 -34.36 -47.20 -51.80
CA GLY A 150 -34.86 -47.60 -53.12
C GLY A 150 -34.38 -46.66 -54.22
N MET A 151 -34.03 -47.19 -55.40
CA MET A 151 -33.81 -46.37 -56.59
C MET A 151 -35.14 -46.16 -57.29
N ASN A 152 -35.55 -44.90 -57.50
CA ASN A 152 -36.80 -44.58 -58.17
C ASN A 152 -36.70 -44.88 -59.68
N VAL A 153 -36.74 -46.16 -60.05
CA VAL A 153 -36.53 -46.61 -61.43
C VAL A 153 -37.80 -46.40 -62.24
N ARG A 154 -37.70 -45.53 -63.24
CA ARG A 154 -38.73 -45.44 -64.27
C ARG A 154 -38.39 -46.41 -65.40
N LYS A 155 -39.28 -47.38 -65.63
CA LYS A 155 -39.08 -48.50 -66.58
C LYS A 155 -39.29 -48.07 -68.02
N ALA A 156 -38.44 -47.15 -68.49
CA ALA A 156 -38.51 -46.55 -69.83
C ALA A 156 -38.23 -47.52 -70.97
N GLY A 157 -37.63 -48.68 -70.70
CA GLY A 157 -37.06 -49.50 -71.76
C GLY A 157 -35.84 -48.82 -72.37
N PHE A 158 -35.60 -49.09 -73.65
CA PHE A 158 -34.62 -48.38 -74.47
C PHE A 158 -35.15 -48.25 -75.89
N CYS A 159 -34.59 -47.32 -76.65
CA CYS A 159 -34.81 -47.22 -78.09
C CYS A 159 -33.47 -47.21 -78.82
N SER A 160 -33.45 -47.69 -80.06
CA SER A 160 -32.31 -47.52 -80.95
C SER A 160 -32.76 -47.12 -82.35
N GLU A 161 -31.95 -46.27 -82.97
CA GLU A 161 -32.17 -45.75 -84.32
C GLU A 161 -31.32 -46.56 -85.32
N ALA A 162 -31.99 -47.18 -86.29
CA ALA A 162 -31.35 -47.89 -87.40
C ALA A 162 -30.69 -46.88 -88.38
N ASP A 163 -29.85 -47.38 -89.29
CA ASP A 163 -29.11 -46.53 -90.24
C ASP A 163 -30.03 -45.74 -91.21
N ASP A 164 -31.27 -46.19 -91.40
CA ASP A 164 -32.31 -45.54 -92.20
C ASP A 164 -33.17 -44.55 -91.39
N GLY A 165 -32.89 -44.37 -90.10
CA GLY A 165 -33.61 -43.49 -89.19
C GLY A 165 -34.86 -44.11 -88.57
N GLU A 166 -35.15 -45.40 -88.82
CA GLU A 166 -36.26 -46.08 -88.15
C GLU A 166 -35.95 -46.31 -86.67
N LEU A 167 -36.88 -45.92 -85.80
CA LEU A 167 -36.76 -46.06 -84.35
C LEU A 167 -37.36 -47.37 -83.88
N SER A 168 -36.57 -48.19 -83.20
CA SER A 168 -37.00 -49.43 -82.56
C SER A 168 -36.95 -49.28 -81.04
N CYS A 169 -38.11 -49.31 -80.40
CA CYS A 169 -38.23 -49.16 -78.94
C CYS A 169 -38.69 -50.48 -78.29
N GLN A 170 -38.08 -50.86 -77.17
CA GLN A 170 -38.32 -52.16 -76.52
C GLN A 170 -38.40 -52.08 -74.99
N MET A 171 -39.10 -53.04 -74.39
CA MET A 171 -39.13 -53.30 -72.94
C MET A 171 -39.72 -52.18 -72.04
N GLN A 172 -40.55 -51.30 -72.60
CA GLN A 172 -41.35 -50.34 -71.84
C GLN A 172 -42.12 -51.01 -70.70
N GLY A 173 -42.20 -50.35 -69.55
CA GLY A 173 -42.92 -50.81 -68.37
C GLY A 173 -42.30 -52.05 -67.69
N SER A 174 -41.29 -52.67 -68.29
CA SER A 174 -40.65 -53.90 -67.80
C SER A 174 -39.31 -53.62 -67.14
N LYS A 175 -38.41 -52.92 -67.84
CA LYS A 175 -37.04 -52.63 -67.39
C LYS A 175 -36.63 -51.21 -67.77
N SER A 176 -35.56 -50.71 -67.16
CA SER A 176 -34.85 -49.50 -67.58
C SER A 176 -33.42 -49.85 -67.96
N PHE A 177 -32.86 -49.07 -68.87
CA PHE A 177 -31.51 -49.21 -69.40
C PHE A 177 -30.76 -47.92 -69.08
N TYR A 178 -29.86 -47.98 -68.10
CA TYR A 178 -29.08 -46.82 -67.67
C TYR A 178 -27.73 -46.80 -68.36
N LEU A 179 -27.44 -45.77 -69.15
CA LEU A 179 -26.13 -45.62 -69.78
C LEU A 179 -25.04 -45.44 -68.72
N THR A 180 -23.89 -46.06 -68.94
CA THR A 180 -22.69 -45.88 -68.13
C THR A 180 -21.61 -45.11 -68.89
N ALA A 181 -20.66 -44.51 -68.18
CA ALA A 181 -19.52 -43.82 -68.78
C ALA A 181 -18.59 -44.72 -69.60
N ASN A 182 -18.69 -46.06 -69.46
CA ASN A 182 -17.83 -47.03 -70.15
C ASN A 182 -18.51 -47.64 -71.40
N ASN A 183 -19.49 -46.96 -71.99
CA ASN A 183 -20.29 -47.46 -73.13
C ASN A 183 -20.96 -48.82 -72.86
N THR A 184 -21.37 -49.04 -71.60
CA THR A 184 -22.25 -50.16 -71.23
C THR A 184 -23.59 -49.59 -70.75
N VAL A 185 -24.58 -50.46 -70.59
CA VAL A 185 -25.87 -50.12 -69.99
C VAL A 185 -26.12 -51.03 -68.79
N PHE A 186 -26.52 -50.44 -67.67
CA PHE A 186 -27.01 -51.17 -66.52
C PHE A 186 -28.51 -51.43 -66.70
N VAL A 187 -28.86 -52.70 -66.85
CA VAL A 187 -30.23 -53.15 -67.14
C VAL A 187 -30.88 -53.65 -65.86
N THR A 188 -31.99 -53.02 -65.47
CA THR A 188 -32.65 -53.30 -64.17
C THR A 188 -34.16 -53.04 -64.24
N ASN A 189 -34.94 -53.74 -63.41
CA ASN A 189 -36.39 -53.49 -63.23
C ASN A 189 -36.72 -52.86 -61.87
N ASP A 190 -35.76 -52.82 -60.95
CA ASP A 190 -35.93 -52.42 -59.55
C ASP A 190 -34.84 -51.44 -59.08
N GLY A 191 -33.83 -51.18 -59.93
CA GLY A 191 -32.62 -50.41 -59.62
C GLY A 191 -31.66 -51.11 -58.68
N LEU A 192 -31.95 -52.36 -58.39
CA LEU A 192 -31.51 -53.08 -57.22
C LEU A 192 -30.68 -54.28 -57.66
N THR A 193 -31.25 -55.04 -58.59
CA THR A 193 -30.65 -56.16 -59.27
C THR A 193 -30.56 -55.82 -60.75
N GLY A 194 -29.46 -56.24 -61.38
CA GLY A 194 -29.26 -55.92 -62.78
C GLY A 194 -27.97 -56.49 -63.35
N SER A 195 -27.91 -56.45 -64.67
CA SER A 195 -26.79 -56.92 -65.48
C SER A 195 -26.27 -55.80 -66.37
N PHE A 196 -25.00 -55.87 -66.73
CA PHE A 196 -24.42 -54.97 -67.72
C PHE A 196 -24.52 -55.58 -69.11
N ALA A 197 -24.81 -54.76 -70.10
CA ALA A 197 -24.75 -55.10 -71.52
C ALA A 197 -24.01 -54.00 -72.31
N PRO A 198 -23.45 -54.28 -73.49
CA PRO A 198 -22.87 -53.24 -74.34
C PRO A 198 -23.92 -52.19 -74.73
N ALA A 199 -23.55 -50.90 -74.74
CA ALA A 199 -24.41 -49.85 -75.27
C ALA A 199 -24.31 -49.79 -76.80
N GLU A 200 -25.44 -49.69 -77.48
CA GLU A 200 -25.51 -49.36 -78.90
C GLU A 200 -25.20 -47.86 -79.12
N ASN A 201 -24.39 -47.55 -80.14
CA ASN A 201 -23.98 -46.17 -80.45
C ASN A 201 -25.16 -45.24 -80.78
N ASN A 202 -26.18 -45.77 -81.46
CA ASN A 202 -27.42 -45.05 -81.80
C ASN A 202 -28.56 -45.32 -80.79
N GLY A 203 -28.20 -45.84 -79.62
CA GLY A 203 -29.15 -46.12 -78.55
C GLY A 203 -29.52 -44.87 -77.74
N PHE A 204 -30.74 -44.89 -77.22
CA PHE A 204 -31.29 -43.90 -76.30
C PHE A 204 -31.64 -44.59 -74.99
N TYR A 205 -31.08 -44.06 -73.90
CA TYR A 205 -31.06 -44.70 -72.60
C TYR A 205 -31.49 -43.74 -71.50
N SER A 206 -32.01 -44.29 -70.41
CA SER A 206 -32.23 -43.50 -69.20
C SER A 206 -30.89 -43.07 -68.61
N LEU A 207 -30.87 -41.91 -67.93
CA LEU A 207 -29.67 -41.41 -67.29
C LEU A 207 -29.85 -41.21 -65.80
N ARG A 208 -28.81 -41.57 -65.06
CA ARG A 208 -28.56 -41.12 -63.70
C ARG A 208 -27.19 -40.48 -63.68
N CYS A 209 -26.99 -39.56 -62.75
CA CYS A 209 -25.70 -38.94 -62.58
C CYS A 209 -25.25 -39.02 -61.13
N ILE A 210 -23.93 -39.03 -60.96
CA ILE A 210 -23.25 -39.09 -59.69
C ILE A 210 -22.29 -37.92 -59.56
N SER A 211 -21.96 -37.54 -58.34
CA SER A 211 -20.86 -36.62 -58.03
C SER A 211 -20.01 -37.23 -56.93
N ARG A 212 -18.80 -36.69 -56.74
CA ARG A 212 -17.89 -37.09 -55.66
C ARG A 212 -17.46 -35.89 -54.85
N THR A 213 -17.26 -36.12 -53.55
CA THR A 213 -16.80 -35.08 -52.64
C THR A 213 -15.33 -34.72 -52.87
N TYR A 214 -14.52 -35.64 -53.41
CA TYR A 214 -13.06 -35.50 -53.60
C TYR A 214 -12.29 -35.08 -52.34
N ILE A 215 -12.90 -35.31 -51.18
CA ILE A 215 -12.32 -35.05 -49.87
C ILE A 215 -12.78 -36.14 -48.91
N VAL A 216 -11.85 -36.66 -48.11
CA VAL A 216 -12.05 -37.71 -47.13
C VAL A 216 -11.26 -37.42 -45.86
N LYS A 217 -11.64 -38.07 -44.75
CA LYS A 217 -10.94 -37.92 -43.48
C LYS A 217 -9.53 -38.51 -43.53
N SER A 218 -9.44 -39.82 -43.80
CA SER A 218 -8.18 -40.57 -43.78
C SER A 218 -7.96 -41.36 -45.07
N VAL A 219 -6.75 -41.88 -45.26
CA VAL A 219 -6.38 -42.75 -46.40
C VAL A 219 -7.25 -44.01 -46.45
N GLU A 220 -7.77 -44.47 -45.32
CA GLU A 220 -8.66 -45.64 -45.25
C GLU A 220 -10.05 -45.38 -45.86
N ASN A 221 -10.45 -44.11 -45.94
CA ASN A 221 -11.72 -43.70 -46.53
C ASN A 221 -11.63 -43.44 -48.04
N LEU A 222 -10.44 -43.56 -48.64
CA LEU A 222 -10.27 -43.43 -50.09
C LEU A 222 -11.00 -44.58 -50.83
N PRO A 223 -11.55 -44.31 -52.03
CA PRO A 223 -12.16 -45.37 -52.82
C PRO A 223 -11.13 -46.43 -53.24
N THR A 224 -11.59 -47.57 -53.77
CA THR A 224 -10.66 -48.60 -54.27
C THR A 224 -9.84 -48.01 -55.42
N CYS A 225 -8.51 -48.15 -55.38
CA CYS A 225 -7.66 -47.76 -56.49
C CYS A 225 -7.42 -48.99 -57.38
N ASP A 226 -7.99 -48.98 -58.57
CA ASP A 226 -7.90 -50.00 -59.61
C ASP A 226 -7.71 -49.35 -60.99
N SER A 227 -7.73 -50.15 -62.06
CA SER A 227 -7.56 -49.62 -63.43
C SER A 227 -8.66 -48.65 -63.84
N SER A 228 -9.90 -48.86 -63.37
CA SER A 228 -11.00 -47.95 -63.64
C SER A 228 -10.77 -46.61 -62.95
N SER A 229 -10.43 -46.66 -61.66
CA SER A 229 -10.23 -45.50 -60.81
C SER A 229 -9.04 -44.65 -61.26
N GLN A 230 -7.95 -45.30 -61.70
CA GLN A 230 -6.76 -44.63 -62.25
C GLN A 230 -7.04 -43.84 -63.54
N MET A 231 -8.08 -44.22 -64.31
CA MET A 231 -8.47 -43.53 -65.54
C MET A 231 -9.56 -42.49 -65.34
N SER A 232 -10.42 -42.67 -64.34
CA SER A 232 -11.67 -41.91 -64.20
C SER A 232 -11.74 -40.98 -62.98
N LEU A 233 -10.96 -41.21 -61.93
CA LEU A 233 -11.02 -40.41 -60.70
C LEU A 233 -9.93 -39.34 -60.65
N GLY A 234 -10.32 -38.15 -60.20
CA GLY A 234 -9.42 -37.09 -59.76
C GLY A 234 -8.70 -37.39 -58.44
N GLU A 235 -7.97 -36.39 -57.95
CA GLU A 235 -7.22 -36.47 -56.69
C GLU A 235 -8.16 -36.26 -55.49
N PHE A 236 -7.92 -36.97 -54.39
CA PHE A 236 -8.73 -36.83 -53.18
C PHE A 236 -7.94 -36.14 -52.07
N TYR A 237 -8.47 -35.06 -51.52
CA TYR A 237 -7.89 -34.42 -50.34
C TYR A 237 -8.14 -35.25 -49.09
N VAL A 238 -7.07 -35.62 -48.38
CA VAL A 238 -7.15 -36.38 -47.13
C VAL A 238 -6.90 -35.41 -45.98
N THR A 239 -7.92 -35.10 -45.18
CA THR A 239 -7.84 -34.05 -44.16
C THR A 239 -6.84 -34.37 -43.06
N ASP A 240 -6.73 -35.63 -42.63
CA ASP A 240 -5.77 -36.05 -41.59
C ASP A 240 -4.31 -35.93 -42.07
N ALA A 241 -4.08 -36.09 -43.38
CA ALA A 241 -2.77 -35.95 -44.01
C ALA A 241 -2.51 -34.52 -44.51
N GLN A 242 -3.55 -33.68 -44.58
CA GLN A 242 -3.55 -32.34 -45.18
C GLN A 242 -2.96 -32.32 -46.61
N SER A 243 -3.22 -33.36 -47.40
CA SER A 243 -2.67 -33.52 -48.74
C SER A 243 -3.60 -34.32 -49.64
N ASN A 244 -3.51 -34.05 -50.95
CA ASN A 244 -4.17 -34.83 -51.98
C ASN A 244 -3.47 -36.16 -52.22
N TYR A 245 -4.26 -37.16 -52.55
CA TYR A 245 -3.81 -38.47 -52.98
C TYR A 245 -4.33 -38.77 -54.37
N ARG A 246 -3.47 -39.35 -55.22
CA ARG A 246 -3.84 -39.83 -56.56
C ARG A 246 -3.66 -41.34 -56.70
N CYS A 247 -4.52 -41.96 -57.48
CA CYS A 247 -4.43 -43.38 -57.81
C CYS A 247 -3.36 -43.57 -58.91
N ASN A 248 -2.22 -44.19 -58.57
CA ASN A 248 -1.12 -44.36 -59.53
C ASN A 248 -1.30 -45.59 -60.44
N GLY A 249 -0.45 -45.70 -61.48
CA GLY A 249 -0.48 -46.83 -62.42
C GLY A 249 -0.17 -48.21 -61.82
N SER A 250 0.24 -48.27 -60.55
CA SER A 250 0.40 -49.52 -59.78
C SER A 250 -0.82 -49.83 -58.90
N TYR A 251 -1.94 -49.13 -59.12
CA TYR A 251 -3.19 -49.27 -58.39
C TYR A 251 -3.04 -49.03 -56.87
N LYS A 252 -2.24 -48.00 -56.53
CA LYS A 252 -2.09 -47.53 -55.15
C LYS A 252 -2.33 -46.03 -55.04
N TRP A 253 -2.99 -45.62 -53.97
CA TRP A 253 -3.04 -44.21 -53.57
C TRP A 253 -1.66 -43.77 -53.13
N VAL A 254 -1.18 -42.68 -53.74
CA VAL A 254 0.07 -42.03 -53.38
C VAL A 254 -0.19 -40.55 -53.13
N ASP A 255 0.48 -40.02 -52.13
CA ASP A 255 0.47 -38.60 -51.78
C ASP A 255 1.00 -37.77 -52.96
N ASN A 256 0.32 -36.66 -53.27
CA ASN A 256 0.70 -35.70 -54.30
C ASN A 256 1.25 -34.37 -53.73
N PHE A 257 1.30 -34.23 -52.40
CA PHE A 257 1.88 -33.09 -51.68
C PHE A 257 1.31 -31.72 -52.09
N ASN A 258 0.03 -31.67 -52.44
CA ASN A 258 -0.72 -30.44 -52.74
C ASN A 258 -2.13 -30.53 -52.14
N SER A 259 -2.88 -29.43 -52.22
CA SER A 259 -4.28 -29.35 -51.79
C SER A 259 -5.18 -28.87 -52.93
N ASP A 260 -4.73 -29.06 -54.17
CA ASP A 260 -5.39 -28.55 -55.36
C ASP A 260 -6.76 -29.18 -55.56
N CYS A 261 -7.75 -28.35 -55.89
CA CYS A 261 -9.13 -28.78 -56.13
C CYS A 261 -9.65 -28.28 -57.48
N GLU A 262 -8.77 -27.99 -58.45
CA GLU A 262 -9.16 -27.43 -59.76
C GLU A 262 -10.14 -28.30 -60.56
N HIS A 263 -10.08 -29.62 -60.35
CA HIS A 263 -11.00 -30.59 -60.95
C HIS A 263 -12.34 -30.69 -60.21
N VAL A 264 -12.45 -30.07 -59.04
CA VAL A 264 -13.67 -29.92 -58.25
C VAL A 264 -14.32 -28.59 -58.59
N ARG A 265 -15.66 -28.52 -58.54
CA ARG A 265 -16.38 -27.28 -58.79
C ARG A 265 -15.96 -26.20 -57.78
N LYS A 266 -15.64 -25.00 -58.27
CA LYS A 266 -15.32 -23.85 -57.42
C LYS A 266 -16.49 -23.54 -56.46
N GLY A 267 -16.18 -23.30 -55.19
CA GLY A 267 -17.16 -23.04 -54.14
C GLY A 267 -17.81 -24.30 -53.59
N TYR A 268 -17.40 -25.49 -54.03
CA TYR A 268 -17.93 -26.73 -53.50
C TYR A 268 -17.51 -26.91 -52.04
N THR A 269 -18.50 -27.11 -51.17
CA THR A 269 -18.31 -27.35 -49.74
C THR A 269 -18.56 -28.81 -49.37
N SER A 270 -17.79 -29.34 -48.42
CA SER A 270 -18.01 -30.68 -47.86
C SER A 270 -17.73 -30.70 -46.37
N VAL A 271 -18.56 -31.39 -45.59
CA VAL A 271 -18.35 -31.58 -44.16
C VAL A 271 -17.57 -32.87 -43.93
N VAL A 272 -16.46 -32.78 -43.20
CA VAL A 272 -15.64 -33.91 -42.78
C VAL A 272 -15.37 -33.77 -41.29
N ASN A 273 -15.88 -34.70 -40.49
CA ASN A 273 -15.70 -34.71 -39.02
C ASN A 273 -16.08 -33.37 -38.37
N ASP A 274 -17.30 -32.91 -38.63
CA ASP A 274 -17.88 -31.63 -38.17
C ASP A 274 -17.13 -30.37 -38.60
N THR A 275 -16.19 -30.50 -39.53
CA THR A 275 -15.48 -29.38 -40.14
C THR A 275 -15.92 -29.23 -41.58
N THR A 276 -16.44 -28.06 -41.92
CA THR A 276 -16.78 -27.69 -43.29
C THR A 276 -15.51 -27.25 -44.01
N TYR A 277 -15.22 -27.89 -45.14
CA TYR A 277 -14.16 -27.53 -46.07
C TYR A 277 -14.77 -26.93 -47.34
N ILE A 278 -14.04 -26.05 -48.01
CA ILE A 278 -14.45 -25.42 -49.26
C ILE A 278 -13.31 -25.47 -50.28
N CYS A 279 -13.64 -25.77 -51.54
CA CYS A 279 -12.73 -25.57 -52.66
C CYS A 279 -12.80 -24.11 -53.13
N LYS A 280 -11.82 -23.29 -52.73
CA LYS A 280 -11.72 -21.88 -53.14
C LYS A 280 -10.29 -21.54 -53.57
N TYR A 281 -10.17 -20.61 -54.51
CA TYR A 281 -8.87 -20.23 -55.10
C TYR A 281 -8.05 -21.39 -55.69
N GLY A 282 -8.71 -22.49 -56.09
CA GLY A 282 -8.06 -23.67 -56.64
C GLY A 282 -7.53 -24.64 -55.59
N SER A 283 -7.77 -24.40 -54.30
CA SER A 283 -7.31 -25.27 -53.20
C SER A 283 -8.39 -25.57 -52.16
N TRP A 284 -8.24 -26.69 -51.45
CA TRP A 284 -9.07 -27.05 -50.30
C TRP A 284 -8.68 -26.23 -49.08
N GLU A 285 -9.64 -25.52 -48.51
CA GLU A 285 -9.50 -24.70 -47.32
C GLU A 285 -10.55 -25.09 -46.26
N ILE A 286 -10.26 -24.81 -44.99
CA ILE A 286 -11.31 -24.82 -43.96
C ILE A 286 -12.24 -23.65 -44.25
N ALA A 287 -13.54 -23.90 -44.37
CA ALA A 287 -14.52 -22.86 -44.65
C ALA A 287 -14.60 -21.87 -43.48
N GLU A 288 -14.74 -20.58 -43.80
CA GLU A 288 -15.16 -19.53 -42.87
C GLU A 288 -16.68 -19.33 -42.96
N ILE A 289 -17.26 -18.60 -42.00
CA ILE A 289 -18.72 -18.41 -41.94
C ILE A 289 -19.27 -17.68 -43.18
N ASP A 290 -18.45 -16.86 -43.83
CA ASP A 290 -18.79 -16.13 -45.06
C ASP A 290 -18.74 -17.02 -46.32
N ASP A 291 -18.16 -18.23 -46.21
CA ASP A 291 -18.11 -19.21 -47.31
C ASP A 291 -19.39 -20.05 -47.40
N VAL A 292 -20.31 -19.91 -46.43
CA VAL A 292 -21.58 -20.64 -46.37
C VAL A 292 -22.76 -19.67 -46.40
N ASP A 293 -23.92 -20.15 -46.87
CA ASP A 293 -25.14 -19.36 -46.97
C ASP A 293 -25.83 -19.20 -45.60
N LEU A 294 -25.17 -18.51 -44.66
CA LEU A 294 -25.72 -18.16 -43.36
C LEU A 294 -25.97 -16.66 -43.26
N GLU A 295 -27.24 -16.27 -43.35
CA GLU A 295 -27.64 -14.85 -43.34
C GLU A 295 -27.37 -14.20 -41.97
N CYS A 296 -26.72 -13.03 -41.99
CA CYS A 296 -26.69 -12.09 -40.88
C CYS A 296 -27.31 -10.77 -41.34
N GLY A 297 -28.35 -10.33 -40.65
CA GLY A 297 -29.02 -9.07 -40.90
C GLY A 297 -29.81 -8.57 -39.71
N ALA A 298 -30.58 -7.49 -39.89
CA ALA A 298 -31.38 -6.88 -38.83
C ALA A 298 -32.33 -7.86 -38.09
N ALA A 299 -32.77 -8.95 -38.72
CA ALA A 299 -33.66 -9.93 -38.12
C ALA A 299 -32.98 -10.79 -37.02
N ASN A 300 -31.67 -10.95 -37.09
CA ASN A 300 -30.88 -11.76 -36.17
C ASN A 300 -29.63 -11.03 -35.64
N ASP A 301 -29.64 -9.69 -35.65
CA ASP A 301 -28.57 -8.88 -35.05
C ASP A 301 -28.44 -9.19 -33.55
N GLY A 302 -27.20 -9.40 -33.11
CA GLY A 302 -26.86 -9.86 -31.76
C GLY A 302 -26.97 -11.38 -31.53
N SER A 303 -27.49 -12.15 -32.50
CA SER A 303 -27.49 -13.60 -32.41
C SER A 303 -26.08 -14.18 -32.51
N THR A 304 -25.87 -15.34 -31.88
CA THR A 304 -24.57 -16.00 -31.82
C THR A 304 -24.66 -17.38 -32.44
N THR A 305 -23.60 -17.82 -33.13
CA THR A 305 -23.48 -19.16 -33.67
C THR A 305 -22.06 -19.67 -33.56
N LYS A 306 -21.88 -20.99 -33.61
CA LYS A 306 -20.57 -21.62 -33.66
C LYS A 306 -20.39 -22.31 -35.00
N PHE A 307 -19.35 -21.93 -35.73
CA PHE A 307 -19.04 -22.49 -37.04
C PHE A 307 -17.58 -22.93 -37.09
N ASN A 308 -17.33 -24.19 -37.45
CA ASN A 308 -15.99 -24.82 -37.44
C ASN A 308 -15.23 -24.57 -36.11
N GLY A 309 -15.94 -24.63 -34.98
CA GLY A 309 -15.37 -24.42 -33.65
C GLY A 309 -15.09 -22.95 -33.26
N VAL A 310 -15.38 -21.99 -34.13
CA VAL A 310 -15.22 -20.55 -33.86
C VAL A 310 -16.57 -19.93 -33.53
N ASP A 311 -16.64 -19.19 -32.42
CA ASP A 311 -17.83 -18.45 -32.00
C ASP A 311 -17.95 -17.13 -32.79
N TYR A 312 -19.11 -16.90 -33.39
CA TYR A 312 -19.46 -15.72 -34.16
C TYR A 312 -20.70 -15.03 -33.59
N VAL A 313 -20.75 -13.71 -33.73
CA VAL A 313 -21.94 -12.89 -33.45
C VAL A 313 -22.31 -12.10 -34.70
N CYS A 314 -23.60 -12.06 -35.01
CA CYS A 314 -24.15 -11.24 -36.08
C CYS A 314 -24.21 -9.80 -35.60
N GLN A 315 -23.50 -8.90 -36.28
CA GLN A 315 -23.50 -7.48 -35.93
C GLN A 315 -23.34 -6.61 -37.16
N ASN A 316 -24.27 -5.67 -37.36
CA ASN A 316 -24.27 -4.73 -38.52
C ASN A 316 -24.28 -5.46 -39.88
N ASP A 317 -25.20 -6.42 -40.05
CA ASP A 317 -25.35 -7.20 -41.30
C ASP A 317 -24.08 -7.99 -41.69
N SER A 318 -23.23 -8.36 -40.72
CA SER A 318 -22.07 -9.22 -40.94
C SER A 318 -21.73 -10.07 -39.71
N TRP A 319 -21.27 -11.30 -39.93
CA TRP A 319 -20.77 -12.15 -38.86
C TRP A 319 -19.35 -11.74 -38.48
N ARG A 320 -19.12 -11.49 -37.18
CA ARG A 320 -17.76 -11.28 -36.65
C ARG A 320 -17.39 -12.35 -35.65
N LYS A 321 -16.09 -12.68 -35.60
CA LYS A 321 -15.52 -13.57 -34.60
C LYS A 321 -15.64 -12.93 -33.21
N PHE A 322 -15.86 -13.75 -32.18
CA PHE A 322 -15.76 -13.31 -30.80
C PHE A 322 -14.33 -12.80 -30.53
N THR A 323 -14.23 -11.70 -29.79
CA THR A 323 -12.95 -11.23 -29.29
C THR A 323 -12.41 -12.18 -28.21
N ALA A 324 -11.10 -12.15 -27.97
CA ALA A 324 -10.47 -12.97 -26.93
C ALA A 324 -11.05 -12.75 -25.51
N THR A 325 -11.63 -11.58 -25.27
CA THR A 325 -12.32 -11.24 -24.01
C THR A 325 -13.72 -11.86 -23.97
N GLU A 326 -14.49 -11.75 -25.06
CA GLU A 326 -15.85 -12.33 -25.16
C GLU A 326 -15.83 -13.86 -25.06
N ILE A 327 -14.79 -14.53 -25.58
CA ILE A 327 -14.61 -15.99 -25.42
C ILE A 327 -14.57 -16.41 -23.94
N LYS A 328 -14.08 -15.54 -23.04
CA LYS A 328 -13.90 -15.85 -21.62
C LYS A 328 -15.02 -15.33 -20.73
N LEU A 329 -15.57 -14.17 -21.06
CA LEU A 329 -16.56 -13.47 -20.24
C LEU A 329 -17.99 -13.53 -20.83
N GLY A 330 -18.16 -14.09 -22.02
CA GLY A 330 -19.40 -13.99 -22.79
C GLY A 330 -19.48 -12.68 -23.57
N LEU A 331 -20.49 -12.59 -24.43
CA LEU A 331 -20.74 -11.42 -25.26
C LEU A 331 -21.13 -10.21 -24.39
N CYS A 332 -20.53 -9.04 -24.63
CA CYS A 332 -20.98 -7.80 -24.01
C CYS A 332 -22.21 -7.30 -24.78
N ASN A 333 -23.40 -7.65 -24.28
CA ASN A 333 -24.70 -7.28 -24.82
C ASN A 333 -25.50 -6.45 -23.81
N ALA A 334 -26.74 -6.11 -24.14
CA ALA A 334 -27.61 -5.32 -23.27
C ALA A 334 -27.80 -5.89 -21.87
N GLU A 335 -27.76 -7.21 -21.71
CA GLU A 335 -27.89 -7.88 -20.41
C GLU A 335 -26.59 -7.79 -19.59
N ALA A 336 -25.44 -7.80 -20.25
CA ALA A 336 -24.13 -7.69 -19.63
C ALA A 336 -23.69 -6.23 -19.38
N LEU A 337 -24.44 -5.22 -19.85
CA LEU A 337 -24.09 -3.81 -19.61
C LEU A 337 -23.97 -3.51 -18.12
N GLY A 338 -22.84 -2.93 -17.72
CA GLY A 338 -22.54 -2.63 -16.32
C GLY A 338 -21.86 -3.77 -15.55
N PHE A 339 -21.76 -4.98 -16.13
CA PHE A 339 -21.07 -6.07 -15.47
C PHE A 339 -19.54 -5.90 -15.50
N VAL A 340 -18.92 -6.30 -14.39
CA VAL A 340 -17.47 -6.43 -14.27
C VAL A 340 -17.09 -7.92 -14.30
N GLY A 341 -16.30 -8.31 -15.28
CA GLY A 341 -15.74 -9.66 -15.42
C GLY A 341 -14.23 -9.66 -15.20
N SER A 342 -13.70 -10.73 -14.62
CA SER A 342 -12.27 -10.85 -14.30
C SER A 342 -11.59 -11.91 -15.16
N ILE A 343 -10.45 -11.57 -15.77
CA ILE A 343 -9.59 -12.52 -16.49
C ILE A 343 -8.20 -12.47 -15.86
N LYS A 344 -7.80 -13.56 -15.19
CA LYS A 344 -6.58 -13.62 -14.37
C LYS A 344 -6.57 -12.52 -13.29
N ASN A 345 -5.79 -11.46 -13.48
CA ASN A 345 -5.65 -10.33 -12.55
C ASN A 345 -6.18 -9.01 -13.12
N ASP A 346 -6.67 -9.00 -14.36
CA ASP A 346 -7.27 -7.82 -14.98
C ASP A 346 -8.80 -7.89 -14.86
N ASN A 347 -9.41 -6.76 -14.51
CA ASN A 347 -10.87 -6.59 -14.54
C ASN A 347 -11.29 -5.88 -15.83
N TYR A 348 -12.43 -6.29 -16.35
CA TYR A 348 -13.05 -5.76 -17.56
C TYR A 348 -14.47 -5.32 -17.26
N TYR A 349 -14.89 -4.23 -17.87
CA TYR A 349 -16.22 -3.65 -17.73
C TYR A 349 -16.91 -3.66 -19.09
N CYS A 350 -18.16 -4.11 -19.11
CA CYS A 350 -18.99 -4.09 -20.31
C CYS A 350 -19.75 -2.77 -20.39
N ASP A 351 -19.43 -1.97 -21.42
CA ASP A 351 -20.13 -0.72 -21.74
C ASP A 351 -20.76 -0.76 -23.14
N SER A 352 -21.31 0.37 -23.60
CA SER A 352 -21.99 0.47 -24.90
C SER A 352 -21.10 0.18 -26.11
N THR A 353 -19.77 0.14 -25.93
CA THR A 353 -18.79 -0.15 -26.98
C THR A 353 -18.24 -1.58 -26.91
N GLY A 354 -18.59 -2.34 -25.86
CA GLY A 354 -18.10 -3.69 -25.63
C GLY A 354 -17.33 -3.83 -24.31
N TRP A 355 -16.59 -4.92 -24.18
CA TRP A 355 -15.69 -5.13 -23.05
C TRP A 355 -14.45 -4.24 -23.17
N ARG A 356 -14.21 -3.40 -22.16
CA ARG A 356 -12.97 -2.64 -21.98
C ARG A 356 -12.31 -2.96 -20.64
N LYS A 357 -11.05 -2.57 -20.43
CA LYS A 357 -10.45 -2.65 -19.09
C LYS A 357 -11.28 -1.81 -18.11
N ALA A 358 -11.61 -2.39 -16.96
CA ALA A 358 -12.35 -1.71 -15.92
C ALA A 358 -11.47 -0.62 -15.30
N SER A 359 -12.01 0.59 -15.20
CA SER A 359 -11.47 1.64 -14.37
C SER A 359 -11.75 1.31 -12.90
N PHE A 360 -11.10 2.06 -11.99
CA PHE A 360 -11.37 1.92 -10.57
C PHE A 360 -12.86 2.13 -10.24
N GLU A 361 -13.48 3.16 -10.82
CA GLU A 361 -14.88 3.52 -10.57
C GLU A 361 -15.87 2.47 -11.09
N ASP A 362 -15.55 1.76 -12.18
CA ASP A 362 -16.40 0.67 -12.68
C ASP A 362 -16.51 -0.49 -11.68
N ILE A 363 -15.52 -0.65 -10.80
CA ILE A 363 -15.43 -1.76 -9.84
C ILE A 363 -16.10 -1.38 -8.51
N VAL A 364 -15.87 -0.14 -8.06
CA VAL A 364 -16.27 0.29 -6.70
C VAL A 364 -17.52 1.17 -6.68
N GLU A 365 -18.01 1.49 -7.88
CA GLU A 365 -19.03 2.49 -8.22
C GLU A 365 -18.69 3.90 -7.73
N GLU A 366 -19.38 4.91 -8.23
CA GLU A 366 -19.10 6.31 -7.88
C GLU A 366 -19.23 6.58 -6.37
N CYS A 367 -18.25 7.33 -5.84
CA CYS A 367 -18.33 7.87 -4.50
C CYS A 367 -19.43 8.95 -4.45
N ASN A 368 -20.38 8.78 -3.53
CA ASN A 368 -21.50 9.68 -3.35
C ASN A 368 -21.83 9.83 -1.86
N LYS A 369 -22.74 10.75 -1.51
CA LYS A 369 -23.10 11.03 -0.10
C LYS A 369 -23.55 9.80 0.70
N LYS A 370 -24.12 8.76 0.08
CA LYS A 370 -24.50 7.53 0.80
C LYS A 370 -23.29 6.68 1.18
N LYS A 371 -22.19 6.80 0.43
CA LYS A 371 -20.93 6.08 0.64
C LYS A 371 -19.89 6.89 1.41
N GLU A 372 -20.20 8.12 1.83
CA GLU A 372 -19.26 8.97 2.56
C GLU A 372 -18.77 8.28 3.85
N GLY A 373 -17.44 8.19 3.99
CA GLY A 373 -16.77 7.49 5.07
C GLY A 373 -16.64 5.97 4.91
N LEU A 374 -17.15 5.38 3.82
CA LEU A 374 -16.78 4.03 3.41
C LEU A 374 -15.33 4.05 2.94
N TYR A 375 -14.57 3.01 3.29
CA TYR A 375 -13.26 2.77 2.71
C TYR A 375 -13.15 1.32 2.25
N ILE A 376 -12.37 1.09 1.20
CA ILE A 376 -12.25 -0.19 0.52
C ILE A 376 -10.80 -0.46 0.11
N PRO A 377 -10.35 -1.72 0.14
CA PRO A 377 -9.07 -2.11 -0.43
C PRO A 377 -9.17 -2.24 -1.96
N TYR A 378 -8.16 -1.75 -2.69
CA TYR A 378 -8.04 -1.92 -4.13
C TYR A 378 -6.57 -1.95 -4.56
N ASN A 379 -6.16 -2.99 -5.31
CA ASN A 379 -4.79 -3.18 -5.80
C ASN A 379 -3.68 -3.03 -4.74
N GLY A 380 -3.94 -3.45 -3.51
CA GLY A 380 -2.98 -3.38 -2.40
C GLY A 380 -2.95 -2.03 -1.67
N ASP A 381 -3.71 -1.03 -2.14
CA ASP A 381 -3.94 0.24 -1.47
C ASP A 381 -5.34 0.29 -0.83
N TYR A 382 -5.59 1.32 -0.02
CA TYR A 382 -6.92 1.62 0.53
C TYR A 382 -7.42 2.97 0.02
N TYR A 383 -8.71 3.03 -0.32
CA TYR A 383 -9.38 4.25 -0.80
C TYR A 383 -10.57 4.55 0.09
N GLY A 384 -10.74 5.82 0.47
CA GLY A 384 -11.89 6.32 1.24
C GLY A 384 -12.75 7.26 0.42
N CYS A 385 -14.07 7.21 0.59
CA CYS A 385 -15.02 8.09 -0.10
C CYS A 385 -15.28 9.36 0.73
N ASN A 386 -14.95 10.53 0.16
CA ASN A 386 -15.24 11.85 0.74
C ASN A 386 -16.06 12.74 -0.20
N ASP A 387 -16.18 14.03 0.12
CA ASP A 387 -16.90 15.05 -0.65
C ASP A 387 -16.33 15.33 -2.05
N THR A 388 -15.06 15.00 -2.28
CA THR A 388 -14.37 15.14 -3.58
C THR A 388 -14.37 13.86 -4.42
N GLY A 389 -14.82 12.73 -3.87
CA GLY A 389 -14.78 11.42 -4.52
C GLY A 389 -13.94 10.41 -3.74
N TRP A 390 -13.46 9.39 -4.44
CA TRP A 390 -12.55 8.40 -3.84
C TRP A 390 -11.13 8.96 -3.74
N VAL A 391 -10.55 8.92 -2.54
CA VAL A 391 -9.17 9.36 -2.28
C VAL A 391 -8.34 8.22 -1.70
N ARG A 392 -7.09 8.09 -2.14
CA ARG A 392 -6.14 7.11 -1.59
C ARG A 392 -5.81 7.48 -0.15
N LEU A 393 -5.99 6.53 0.77
CA LEU A 393 -5.71 6.71 2.19
C LEU A 393 -4.20 6.61 2.45
N SER A 394 -3.73 7.48 3.34
CA SER A 394 -2.40 7.43 3.93
C SER A 394 -2.29 6.34 4.99
N ASP A 395 -1.06 5.93 5.33
CA ASP A 395 -0.81 4.96 6.39
C ASP A 395 -1.44 5.37 7.74
N ILE A 396 -1.49 6.67 8.01
CA ILE A 396 -2.11 7.22 9.22
C ILE A 396 -3.62 7.00 9.22
N GLU A 397 -4.29 7.22 8.08
CA GLU A 397 -5.74 6.96 7.93
C GLU A 397 -6.06 5.47 7.96
N ILE A 398 -5.14 4.61 7.54
CA ILE A 398 -5.29 3.15 7.65
C ILE A 398 -5.16 2.72 9.12
N GLU A 399 -4.21 3.27 9.86
CA GLU A 399 -3.95 2.93 11.27
C GLU A 399 -5.05 3.45 12.21
N PHE A 400 -5.41 4.73 12.10
CA PHE A 400 -6.36 5.39 13.01
C PHE A 400 -7.81 5.35 12.51
N GLY A 401 -8.02 4.83 11.31
CA GLY A 401 -9.30 4.90 10.60
C GLY A 401 -9.45 6.19 9.79
N PHE A 402 -10.25 6.09 8.73
CA PHE A 402 -10.47 7.20 7.80
C PHE A 402 -11.13 8.39 8.51
N CYS A 403 -10.44 9.54 8.51
CA CYS A 403 -10.93 10.77 9.16
C CYS A 403 -12.20 11.26 8.46
N THR A 404 -13.31 11.10 9.16
CA THR A 404 -14.66 11.45 8.68
C THR A 404 -15.34 12.37 9.68
N SER A 405 -16.43 13.00 9.28
CA SER A 405 -17.26 13.84 10.17
C SER A 405 -17.70 13.12 11.45
N LYS A 406 -17.81 11.78 11.42
CA LYS A 406 -18.15 10.95 12.58
C LYS A 406 -17.06 10.89 13.64
N ILE A 407 -15.79 10.98 13.23
CA ILE A 407 -14.63 10.92 14.13
C ILE A 407 -13.85 12.24 14.17
N ALA A 408 -14.42 13.32 13.66
CA ALA A 408 -13.84 14.66 13.76
C ALA A 408 -13.60 15.05 15.22
N GLY A 409 -12.40 15.55 15.51
CA GLY A 409 -11.92 15.83 16.87
C GLY A 409 -11.36 14.62 17.61
N ALA A 410 -11.40 13.41 17.05
CA ALA A 410 -10.75 12.25 17.65
C ALA A 410 -9.23 12.45 17.73
N LEU A 411 -8.64 11.99 18.83
CA LEU A 411 -7.21 12.00 19.08
C LEU A 411 -6.69 10.56 19.07
N ASP A 412 -5.57 10.34 18.41
CA ASP A 412 -4.84 9.07 18.43
C ASP A 412 -3.33 9.31 18.46
N THR A 413 -2.53 8.30 18.78
CA THR A 413 -1.09 8.44 19.02
C THR A 413 -0.29 7.36 18.28
N LEU A 414 0.69 7.78 17.47
CA LEU A 414 1.64 6.90 16.78
C LEU A 414 3.05 7.41 16.99
N ASN A 415 3.94 6.53 17.47
CA ASN A 415 5.34 6.85 17.78
C ASN A 415 5.50 8.11 18.65
N GLU A 416 4.72 8.19 19.74
CA GLU A 416 4.71 9.31 20.71
C GLU A 416 4.24 10.66 20.14
N VAL A 417 3.82 10.72 18.87
CA VAL A 417 3.21 11.90 18.26
C VAL A 417 1.69 11.76 18.32
N ILE A 418 1.03 12.77 18.89
CA ILE A 418 -0.43 12.84 18.96
C ILE A 418 -0.96 13.44 17.65
N TYR A 419 -1.95 12.79 17.05
CA TYR A 419 -2.67 13.24 15.87
C TYR A 419 -4.11 13.58 16.22
N VAL A 420 -4.70 14.48 15.44
CA VAL A 420 -6.11 14.85 15.53
C VAL A 420 -6.77 14.74 14.15
N CYS A 421 -7.96 14.14 14.10
CA CYS A 421 -8.83 14.22 12.93
C CYS A 421 -9.44 15.62 12.90
N ASN A 422 -8.95 16.50 12.03
CA ASN A 422 -9.33 17.91 12.05
C ASN A 422 -10.64 18.17 11.29
N ASP A 423 -11.15 19.41 11.39
CA ASP A 423 -12.38 19.85 10.71
C ASP A 423 -12.28 19.79 9.17
N SER A 424 -11.06 19.70 8.61
CA SER A 424 -10.83 19.47 7.18
C SER A 424 -10.85 17.99 6.80
N LEU A 425 -11.32 17.11 7.69
CA LEU A 425 -11.44 15.67 7.50
C LEU A 425 -10.10 15.00 7.15
N ARG A 426 -9.01 15.44 7.79
CA ARG A 426 -7.69 14.82 7.68
C ARG A 426 -7.03 14.67 9.04
N TRP A 427 -6.27 13.60 9.18
CA TRP A 427 -5.34 13.47 10.30
C TRP A 427 -4.19 14.46 10.12
N ARG A 428 -3.94 15.26 11.15
CA ARG A 428 -2.73 16.10 11.26
C ARG A 428 -2.14 15.95 12.65
N THR A 429 -0.89 16.37 12.83
CA THR A 429 -0.32 16.48 14.17
C THR A 429 -1.20 17.40 15.02
N ALA A 430 -1.56 16.91 16.21
CA ALA A 430 -2.30 17.69 17.18
C ALA A 430 -1.41 18.83 17.67
N ASN A 431 -2.02 19.96 18.00
CA ASN A 431 -1.38 21.04 18.72
C ASN A 431 -1.88 21.02 20.18
N LEU A 432 -1.31 21.91 20.99
CA LEU A 432 -1.63 21.97 22.42
C LEU A 432 -3.12 22.27 22.71
N VAL A 433 -3.78 23.05 21.84
CA VAL A 433 -5.20 23.40 21.97
C VAL A 433 -6.09 22.21 21.61
N ASP A 434 -5.69 21.37 20.65
CA ASP A 434 -6.44 20.17 20.28
C ASP A 434 -6.50 19.17 21.45
N VAL A 435 -5.40 19.03 22.20
CA VAL A 435 -5.29 18.05 23.30
C VAL A 435 -5.87 18.58 24.61
N TYR A 436 -5.52 19.81 24.98
CA TYR A 436 -5.85 20.35 26.30
C TYR A 436 -6.98 21.38 26.26
N GLY A 437 -7.53 21.69 25.09
CA GLY A 437 -8.52 22.74 24.90
C GLY A 437 -7.94 24.15 24.97
N LYS A 438 -8.79 25.15 24.68
CA LYS A 438 -8.40 26.56 24.74
C LYS A 438 -8.04 26.97 26.17
N CYS A 439 -6.99 27.79 26.30
CA CYS A 439 -6.68 28.46 27.55
C CYS A 439 -7.66 29.62 27.76
N THR A 440 -8.32 29.63 28.90
CA THR A 440 -9.32 30.65 29.29
C THR A 440 -8.94 31.25 30.63
N GLU A 441 -9.52 32.38 31.02
CA GLU A 441 -9.23 33.03 32.31
C GLU A 441 -9.52 32.11 33.51
N THR A 442 -10.55 31.25 33.40
CA THR A 442 -10.89 30.24 34.42
C THR A 442 -9.81 29.18 34.60
N ARG A 443 -8.97 28.98 33.58
CA ARG A 443 -7.90 27.99 33.53
C ARG A 443 -6.51 28.59 33.77
N ASN A 444 -6.44 29.88 34.12
CA ASN A 444 -5.17 30.52 34.45
C ASN A 444 -4.48 29.78 35.60
N GLY A 445 -3.24 29.35 35.36
CA GLY A 445 -2.45 28.53 36.28
C GLY A 445 -2.49 27.03 35.97
N ASP A 446 -3.34 26.57 35.06
CA ASP A 446 -3.28 25.19 34.55
C ASP A 446 -1.93 24.93 33.88
N SER A 447 -1.42 23.71 34.03
CA SER A 447 -0.20 23.26 33.37
C SER A 447 -0.45 22.00 32.57
N ALA A 448 0.17 21.90 31.40
CA ALA A 448 0.10 20.75 30.52
C ALA A 448 1.51 20.34 30.06
N THR A 449 1.71 19.05 29.78
CA THR A 449 2.94 18.55 29.17
C THR A 449 2.61 18.10 27.74
N PHE A 450 3.33 18.62 26.75
CA PHE A 450 3.09 18.32 25.34
C PHE A 450 4.42 18.25 24.60
N ASN A 451 4.69 17.12 23.94
CA ASN A 451 5.98 16.81 23.30
C ASN A 451 7.16 17.12 24.24
N GLU A 452 7.13 16.52 25.44
CA GLU A 452 8.14 16.67 26.52
C GLU A 452 8.30 18.09 27.10
N ASN A 453 7.63 19.10 26.52
CA ASN A 453 7.67 20.48 26.96
C ASN A 453 6.50 20.79 27.90
N ARG A 454 6.77 21.57 28.95
CA ARG A 454 5.75 22.04 29.89
C ARG A 454 5.20 23.39 29.44
N TYR A 455 3.87 23.50 29.42
CA TYR A 455 3.13 24.69 29.06
C TYR A 455 2.21 25.13 30.19
N ALA A 456 2.09 26.43 30.36
CA ALA A 456 1.23 27.09 31.34
C ALA A 456 0.12 27.85 30.60
N CYS A 457 -1.11 27.75 31.10
CA CYS A 457 -2.19 28.62 30.67
C CYS A 457 -2.10 29.94 31.46
N THR A 458 -1.80 31.03 30.76
CA THR A 458 -1.73 32.38 31.34
C THR A 458 -2.35 33.39 30.39
N ASP A 459 -3.19 34.27 30.93
CA ASP A 459 -3.76 35.41 30.22
C ASP A 459 -4.40 35.01 28.87
N THR A 460 -5.22 33.95 28.91
CA THR A 460 -5.98 33.37 27.76
C THR A 460 -5.16 32.69 26.67
N SER A 461 -3.87 32.44 26.90
CA SER A 461 -3.03 31.68 25.97
C SER A 461 -2.18 30.63 26.68
N TRP A 462 -1.90 29.53 25.98
CA TRP A 462 -0.90 28.59 26.43
C TRP A 462 0.49 29.09 26.02
N ARG A 463 1.43 29.12 26.96
CA ARG A 463 2.83 29.47 26.72
C ARG A 463 3.76 28.44 27.34
N ALA A 464 4.97 28.30 26.81
CA ALA A 464 5.97 27.45 27.43
C ALA A 464 6.35 27.95 28.84
N PHE A 465 6.71 27.03 29.72
CA PHE A 465 7.28 27.37 31.02
C PHE A 465 8.61 28.13 30.83
N THR A 466 8.78 29.22 31.57
CA THR A 466 10.06 29.92 31.66
C THR A 466 11.07 29.07 32.45
N THR A 467 12.37 29.38 32.33
CA THR A 467 13.42 28.70 33.10
C THR A 467 13.16 28.75 34.60
N LEU A 468 12.74 29.92 35.12
CA LEU A 468 12.45 30.07 36.55
C LEU A 468 11.21 29.27 36.97
N GLU A 469 10.17 29.19 36.14
CA GLU A 469 8.99 28.35 36.46
C GLU A 469 9.33 26.86 36.48
N LYS A 470 10.26 26.42 35.62
CA LYS A 470 10.79 25.04 35.67
C LYS A 470 11.55 24.80 36.97
N THR A 471 12.39 25.74 37.41
CA THR A 471 13.17 25.64 38.66
C THR A 471 12.29 25.70 39.91
N LEU A 472 11.32 26.62 39.96
CA LEU A 472 10.46 26.83 41.12
C LEU A 472 9.30 25.82 41.18
N GLY A 473 8.94 25.20 40.05
CA GLY A 473 7.77 24.33 39.95
C GLY A 473 6.43 25.07 40.09
N LYS A 474 6.44 26.41 40.00
CA LYS A 474 5.27 27.28 40.17
C LYS A 474 5.14 28.21 38.96
N ILE A 475 3.93 28.32 38.40
CA ILE A 475 3.61 29.23 37.29
C ILE A 475 3.35 30.63 37.84
N CYS A 476 3.89 31.66 37.19
CA CYS A 476 3.53 33.06 37.47
C CYS A 476 2.39 33.51 36.55
N TYR A 477 1.28 33.92 37.16
CA TYR A 477 0.06 34.39 36.49
C TYR A 477 -0.66 35.40 37.39
N SER A 478 -1.66 36.09 36.86
CA SER A 478 -2.30 37.25 37.52
C SER A 478 -2.76 37.03 38.97
N LYS A 479 -3.36 35.88 39.31
CA LYS A 479 -3.78 35.58 40.70
C LYS A 479 -2.62 35.31 41.65
N ARG A 480 -1.39 35.20 41.13
CA ARG A 480 -0.16 34.91 41.89
C ARG A 480 0.76 36.11 42.03
N PHE A 481 0.36 37.28 41.51
CA PHE A 481 1.17 38.49 41.63
C PHE A 481 1.40 38.86 43.09
N GLY A 482 2.64 39.23 43.41
CA GLY A 482 3.12 39.51 44.76
C GLY A 482 3.45 38.26 45.59
N SER A 483 3.22 37.04 45.10
CA SER A 483 3.65 35.83 45.80
C SER A 483 5.18 35.68 45.82
N LEU A 484 5.69 35.08 46.89
CA LEU A 484 7.10 34.75 47.05
C LEU A 484 7.28 33.23 47.05
N GLU A 485 8.25 32.74 46.29
CA GLU A 485 8.63 31.33 46.23
C GLU A 485 10.15 31.19 46.32
N LYS A 486 10.61 30.04 46.83
CA LYS A 486 12.03 29.72 46.99
C LYS A 486 12.48 28.70 45.96
N ASP A 487 13.72 28.82 45.50
CA ASP A 487 14.40 27.74 44.79
C ASP A 487 15.06 26.74 45.76
N GLY A 488 15.80 25.77 45.20
CA GLY A 488 16.54 24.77 45.98
C GLY A 488 17.70 25.32 46.83
N TYR A 489 18.12 26.58 46.63
CA TYR A 489 19.15 27.26 47.42
C TYR A 489 18.56 28.23 48.46
N ASN A 490 17.24 28.19 48.68
CA ASN A 490 16.49 29.14 49.50
C ASN A 490 16.55 30.59 48.99
N ALA A 491 16.86 30.81 47.70
CA ALA A 491 16.81 32.12 47.09
C ALA A 491 15.36 32.51 46.77
N TYR A 492 14.95 33.72 47.17
CA TYR A 492 13.59 34.20 46.99
C TYR A 492 13.38 34.83 45.62
N TYR A 493 12.25 34.48 45.01
CA TYR A 493 11.73 35.05 43.77
C TYR A 493 10.33 35.59 44.02
N VAL A 494 9.98 36.67 43.33
CA VAL A 494 8.64 37.27 43.36
C VAL A 494 8.00 37.19 41.98
N CYS A 495 6.70 36.93 41.95
CA CYS A 495 5.91 36.91 40.73
C CYS A 495 5.18 38.24 40.54
N ASP A 496 5.28 38.85 39.37
CA ASP A 496 4.47 40.01 38.97
C ASP A 496 4.11 39.96 37.48
N SER A 497 3.65 41.08 36.91
CA SER A 497 3.28 41.17 35.48
C SER A 497 4.41 40.86 34.50
N THR A 498 5.67 40.88 34.94
CA THR A 498 6.83 40.52 34.12
C THR A 498 7.24 39.05 34.25
N GLY A 499 6.60 38.30 35.16
CA GLY A 499 6.91 36.92 35.48
C GLY A 499 7.61 36.77 36.83
N TRP A 500 8.25 35.61 37.04
CA TRP A 500 9.14 35.41 38.17
C TRP A 500 10.44 36.17 37.97
N HIS A 501 10.86 36.92 38.97
CA HIS A 501 12.18 37.56 39.01
C HIS A 501 12.74 37.62 40.43
N SER A 502 14.00 38.04 40.56
CA SER A 502 14.73 38.04 41.83
C SER A 502 14.07 38.96 42.85
N ALA A 503 13.71 38.44 44.02
CA ALA A 503 13.20 39.25 45.11
C ALA A 503 14.36 39.97 45.81
N GLY A 504 14.48 41.27 45.57
CA GLY A 504 15.47 42.14 46.21
C GLY A 504 15.20 42.39 47.70
N ALA A 505 16.08 43.16 48.34
CA ALA A 505 16.03 43.44 49.79
C ALA A 505 14.73 44.15 50.25
N SER A 506 13.99 44.79 49.35
CA SER A 506 12.68 45.40 49.66
C SER A 506 11.63 44.39 50.11
N TYR A 507 11.81 43.10 49.79
CA TYR A 507 10.90 42.02 50.20
C TYR A 507 11.25 41.39 51.55
N ILE A 508 12.37 41.78 52.18
CA ILE A 508 12.79 41.26 53.50
C ILE A 508 11.67 41.46 54.53
N SER A 509 11.09 42.66 54.59
CA SER A 509 10.01 42.97 55.53
C SER A 509 8.78 42.08 55.36
N LYS A 510 8.50 41.60 54.14
CA LYS A 510 7.35 40.74 53.85
C LYS A 510 7.48 39.34 54.46
N VAL A 511 8.71 38.87 54.68
CA VAL A 511 9.00 37.52 55.20
C VAL A 511 9.44 37.58 56.66
N HIS A 512 10.29 38.53 57.01
CA HIS A 512 10.92 38.63 58.33
C HIS A 512 10.33 39.73 59.22
N GLY A 513 9.24 40.38 58.77
CA GLY A 513 8.60 41.51 59.44
C GLY A 513 9.34 42.83 59.24
N GLU A 514 8.66 43.94 59.49
CA GLU A 514 9.22 45.29 59.37
C GLU A 514 10.41 45.52 60.32
N CYS A 515 11.39 46.30 59.87
CA CYS A 515 12.47 46.80 60.72
C CYS A 515 11.96 48.01 61.51
N THR A 516 11.62 47.78 62.77
CA THR A 516 11.14 48.80 63.71
C THR A 516 12.19 49.07 64.78
N ALA A 517 12.06 50.19 65.51
CA ALA A 517 13.06 50.60 66.49
C ALA A 517 13.28 49.59 67.63
N ASP A 518 12.25 48.84 68.02
CA ASP A 518 12.29 47.74 68.99
C ASP A 518 13.05 46.51 68.49
N ARG A 519 13.28 46.41 67.18
CA ARG A 519 14.01 45.35 66.51
C ARG A 519 15.41 45.78 66.09
N ALA A 520 15.90 46.92 66.57
CA ALA A 520 17.22 47.41 66.23
C ALA A 520 18.29 46.34 66.53
N TYR A 521 19.17 46.11 65.56
CA TYR A 521 20.23 45.09 65.55
C TYR A 521 19.77 43.63 65.42
N ASP A 522 18.47 43.35 65.22
CA ASP A 522 18.01 42.03 64.78
C ASP A 522 18.74 41.64 63.50
N ILE A 523 19.16 40.37 63.40
CA ILE A 523 19.88 39.84 62.25
C ILE A 523 18.99 38.86 61.49
N VAL A 524 18.89 39.04 60.18
CA VAL A 524 18.18 38.13 59.28
C VAL A 524 19.06 37.79 58.08
N ASP A 525 18.92 36.56 57.60
CA ASP A 525 19.63 36.09 56.40
C ASP A 525 18.66 36.13 55.21
N TRP A 526 19.03 36.84 54.14
CA TRP A 526 18.23 36.97 52.92
C TRP A 526 19.04 36.57 51.68
N THR A 527 18.51 35.63 50.92
CA THR A 527 19.08 35.21 49.64
C THR A 527 18.18 35.72 48.52
N SER A 528 18.64 36.72 47.76
CA SER A 528 17.92 37.16 46.55
C SER A 528 18.10 36.14 45.42
N GLY A 529 17.08 35.99 44.58
CA GLY A 529 17.12 35.11 43.40
C GLY A 529 18.40 35.25 42.58
N GLY A 530 19.01 34.12 42.23
CA GLY A 530 20.29 34.02 41.52
C GLY A 530 21.51 33.84 42.42
N ASN A 531 21.38 34.05 43.74
CA ASN A 531 22.46 33.84 44.70
C ASN A 531 22.32 32.48 45.41
N THR A 532 23.45 31.83 45.67
CA THR A 532 23.51 30.53 46.37
C THR A 532 23.85 30.67 47.86
N SER A 533 24.22 31.88 48.30
CA SER A 533 24.57 32.18 49.68
C SER A 533 23.75 33.35 50.20
N PRO A 534 23.27 33.29 51.47
CA PRO A 534 22.52 34.38 52.05
C PRO A 534 23.41 35.60 52.26
N THR A 535 22.83 36.78 51.99
CA THR A 535 23.37 38.05 52.49
C THR A 535 22.77 38.31 53.85
N ARG A 536 23.62 38.61 54.83
CA ARG A 536 23.19 38.92 56.18
C ARG A 536 22.81 40.40 56.29
N TYR A 537 21.60 40.67 56.75
CA TYR A 537 21.08 42.00 57.04
C TYR A 537 20.90 42.18 58.53
N TYR A 538 21.03 43.41 59.00
CA TYR A 538 20.63 43.81 60.34
C TYR A 538 19.63 44.96 60.28
N CYS A 539 18.73 45.05 61.26
CA CYS A 539 17.82 46.17 61.38
C CYS A 539 18.57 47.39 61.94
N SER A 540 18.75 48.42 61.12
CA SER A 540 19.42 49.65 61.56
C SER A 540 18.55 50.46 62.52
N THR A 541 19.19 51.32 63.31
CA THR A 541 18.49 52.25 64.21
C THR A 541 17.62 53.27 63.46
N SER A 542 17.82 53.44 62.14
CA SER A 542 16.99 54.26 61.26
C SER A 542 15.72 53.56 60.75
N GLY A 543 15.45 52.30 61.15
CA GLY A 543 14.26 51.57 60.74
C GLY A 543 14.35 50.96 59.33
N THR A 544 15.56 50.69 58.84
CA THR A 544 15.79 50.03 57.55
C THR A 544 16.68 48.80 57.70
N TRP A 545 16.42 47.75 56.93
CA TRP A 545 17.31 46.59 56.83
C TRP A 545 18.57 46.96 56.06
N SER A 546 19.74 46.83 56.71
CA SER A 546 21.05 47.20 56.17
C SER A 546 21.96 45.98 56.09
N VAL A 547 22.81 45.92 55.05
CA VAL A 547 23.75 44.79 54.87
C VAL A 547 24.81 44.82 55.97
N SER A 548 25.05 43.68 56.61
CA SER A 548 26.15 43.51 57.56
C SER A 548 27.46 43.26 56.81
N SER A 549 28.48 44.07 57.10
CA SER A 549 29.81 43.95 56.51
C SER A 549 30.49 42.63 56.88
N THR A 550 31.47 42.20 56.08
CA THR A 550 32.25 40.98 56.35
C THR A 550 32.94 41.02 57.72
N LEU A 551 33.36 42.20 58.18
CA LEU A 551 33.92 42.42 59.50
C LEU A 551 32.87 42.17 60.59
N GLU A 552 31.70 42.80 60.50
CA GLU A 552 30.62 42.66 61.48
C GLU A 552 30.10 41.22 61.58
N GLN A 553 30.08 40.48 60.48
CA GLN A 553 29.73 39.06 60.49
C GLN A 553 30.71 38.19 61.29
N LYS A 554 31.96 38.65 61.46
CA LYS A 554 33.03 37.91 62.17
C LYS A 554 33.24 38.37 63.60
N ILE A 555 33.15 39.68 63.86
CA ILE A 555 33.40 40.26 65.18
C ILE A 555 32.14 40.83 65.86
N GLY A 556 30.96 40.62 65.27
CA GLY A 556 29.67 41.14 65.78
C GLY A 556 29.41 42.58 65.32
N LEU A 557 28.17 43.04 65.46
CA LEU A 557 27.77 44.42 65.11
C LEU A 557 28.38 45.43 66.11
N CYS A 558 28.75 46.61 65.62
CA CYS A 558 29.09 47.74 66.48
C CYS A 558 27.81 48.49 66.84
N GLN A 559 27.44 48.41 68.12
CA GLN A 559 26.20 48.93 68.66
C GLN A 559 26.47 49.84 69.85
N ALA A 560 25.45 50.58 70.29
CA ALA A 560 25.62 51.54 71.39
C ALA A 560 26.15 50.89 72.68
N SER A 561 25.76 49.64 72.96
CA SER A 561 26.13 48.91 74.18
C SER A 561 27.59 48.44 74.22
N ASN A 562 28.27 48.33 73.07
CA ASN A 562 29.67 47.92 73.00
C ASN A 562 30.60 48.98 72.38
N ARG A 563 30.20 50.25 72.42
CA ARG A 563 31.10 51.36 72.11
C ARG A 563 32.29 51.36 73.06
N GLY A 564 33.49 51.51 72.50
CA GLY A 564 34.75 51.38 73.20
C GLY A 564 35.30 49.95 73.26
N GLU A 565 34.56 48.95 72.78
CA GLU A 565 35.06 47.58 72.68
C GLU A 565 36.15 47.47 71.60
N PHE A 566 37.22 46.73 71.91
CA PHE A 566 38.30 46.41 70.98
C PHE A 566 38.24 44.94 70.59
N LYS A 567 38.33 44.66 69.29
CA LYS A 567 38.40 43.29 68.76
C LYS A 567 39.53 43.14 67.75
N VAL A 568 40.14 41.96 67.75
CA VAL A 568 41.22 41.62 66.82
C VAL A 568 40.67 40.69 65.75
N TYR A 569 40.83 41.08 64.48
CA TYR A 569 40.48 40.23 63.34
C TYR A 569 41.54 40.32 62.26
N ASN A 570 42.02 39.17 61.80
CA ASN A 570 43.04 39.03 60.75
C ASN A 570 44.29 39.92 60.97
N GLY A 571 44.78 39.97 62.22
CA GLY A 571 45.97 40.74 62.61
C GLY A 571 45.75 42.25 62.76
N SER A 572 44.56 42.77 62.47
CA SER A 572 44.20 44.18 62.66
C SER A 572 43.34 44.35 63.91
N ASN A 573 43.57 45.45 64.63
CA ASN A 573 42.76 45.84 65.78
C ASN A 573 41.65 46.78 65.32
N TYR A 574 40.42 46.50 65.73
CA TYR A 574 39.25 47.30 65.46
C TYR A 574 38.66 47.83 66.76
N MET A 575 38.16 49.06 66.73
CA MET A 575 37.44 49.69 67.82
C MET A 575 36.03 50.04 67.35
N CYS A 576 35.04 49.76 68.20
CA CYS A 576 33.66 50.18 67.96
C CYS A 576 33.45 51.59 68.51
N ASP A 577 33.04 52.53 67.68
CA ASP A 577 32.66 53.89 68.11
C ASP A 577 31.31 54.35 67.52
N SER A 578 31.02 55.65 67.56
CA SER A 578 29.77 56.20 67.02
C SER A 578 29.61 56.05 65.50
N THR A 579 30.70 55.79 64.78
CA THR A 579 30.73 55.62 63.32
C THR A 579 30.74 54.15 62.88
N GLY A 580 30.79 53.21 63.82
CA GLY A 580 30.86 51.77 63.55
C GLY A 580 32.21 51.17 63.94
N TRP A 581 32.51 49.97 63.43
CA TRP A 581 33.85 49.38 63.55
C TRP A 581 34.82 50.12 62.64
N ARG A 582 35.86 50.70 63.22
CA ARG A 582 37.00 51.26 62.47
C ARG A 582 38.31 50.64 62.95
N THR A 583 39.34 50.69 62.12
CA THR A 583 40.69 50.31 62.54
C THR A 583 41.11 51.19 63.73
N ALA A 584 41.52 50.55 64.81
CA ALA A 584 42.05 51.24 65.98
C ALA A 584 43.42 51.83 65.63
N THR A 585 43.68 53.06 66.06
CA THR A 585 45.03 53.64 66.03
C THR A 585 45.83 53.18 67.24
N ASP A 586 47.15 53.37 67.20
CA ASP A 586 47.99 53.15 68.38
C ASP A 586 47.52 54.01 69.56
N LYS A 587 47.13 55.27 69.32
CA LYS A 587 46.53 56.14 70.35
C LYS A 587 45.25 55.57 70.98
N ASP A 588 44.36 55.00 70.16
CA ASP A 588 43.11 54.40 70.66
C ASP A 588 43.39 53.21 71.60
N PHE A 589 44.34 52.34 71.22
CA PHE A 589 44.70 51.15 72.00
C PHE A 589 45.54 51.47 73.25
N LEU A 590 46.48 52.41 73.11
CA LEU A 590 47.39 52.80 74.19
C LEU A 590 46.66 53.61 75.27
N GLY A 591 45.57 54.29 74.92
CA GLY A 591 44.83 55.16 75.84
C GLY A 591 45.66 56.36 76.30
N LYS A 592 45.23 57.04 77.37
CA LYS A 592 45.93 58.22 77.88
C LYS A 592 47.22 57.81 78.62
N CYS A 593 48.33 58.50 78.32
CA CYS A 593 49.56 58.46 79.10
C CYS A 593 49.62 59.73 79.96
N ASP A 594 49.63 59.57 81.27
CA ASP A 594 49.76 60.65 82.24
C ASP A 594 50.52 60.16 83.49
N ASN A 595 50.64 61.00 84.52
CA ASN A 595 51.43 60.69 85.71
C ASN A 595 50.95 59.43 86.45
N SER A 596 49.72 58.96 86.22
CA SER A 596 49.20 57.75 86.87
C SER A 596 49.79 56.45 86.30
N ASN A 597 50.32 56.49 85.07
CA ASN A 597 50.85 55.32 84.38
C ASN A 597 52.21 55.59 83.72
N LEU A 598 52.95 56.57 84.22
CA LEU A 598 54.31 56.89 83.77
C LEU A 598 55.21 55.64 83.90
N GLY A 599 56.04 55.39 82.88
CA GLY A 599 56.90 54.21 82.81
C GLY A 599 56.20 52.93 82.35
N ALA A 600 54.85 52.85 82.38
CA ALA A 600 54.13 51.66 81.92
C ALA A 600 54.43 51.36 80.45
N THR A 601 54.55 50.07 80.13
CA THR A 601 54.76 49.62 78.75
C THR A 601 53.53 48.93 78.17
N LYS A 602 53.30 49.13 76.88
CA LYS A 602 52.24 48.50 76.10
C LYS A 602 52.79 48.06 74.75
N LYS A 603 52.26 46.96 74.23
CA LYS A 603 52.56 46.46 72.89
C LYS A 603 51.38 46.70 71.97
N TYR A 604 51.60 47.37 70.85
CA TYR A 604 50.62 47.53 69.79
C TYR A 604 51.19 46.96 68.47
N ILE A 605 50.55 45.90 67.98
CA ILE A 605 51.02 45.10 66.82
C ILE A 605 52.46 44.60 67.07
N SER A 606 53.45 45.16 66.37
CA SER A 606 54.88 44.78 66.44
C SER A 606 55.76 45.82 67.13
N LYS A 607 55.19 46.95 67.58
CA LYS A 607 55.91 48.03 68.25
C LYS A 607 55.63 48.02 69.75
N TYR A 608 56.67 48.33 70.52
CA TYR A 608 56.59 48.53 71.95
C TYR A 608 56.49 50.02 72.23
N TYR A 609 55.63 50.41 73.15
CA TYR A 609 55.45 51.79 73.58
C TYR A 609 55.64 51.87 75.09
N GLY A 610 56.31 52.92 75.57
CA GLY A 610 56.41 53.26 76.98
C GLY A 610 55.81 54.63 77.24
N CYS A 611 55.11 54.77 78.36
CA CYS A 611 54.51 56.04 78.76
C CYS A 611 55.60 56.97 79.34
N SER A 612 55.80 58.13 78.73
CA SER A 612 56.71 59.18 79.16
C SER A 612 55.96 60.48 79.43
N GLU A 613 56.64 61.49 79.96
CA GLU A 613 56.06 62.84 80.15
C GLU A 613 55.60 63.48 78.83
N LYS A 614 56.15 63.02 77.69
CA LYS A 614 55.76 63.45 76.34
C LYS A 614 54.61 62.63 75.75
N GLY A 615 54.00 61.75 76.54
CA GLY A 615 53.01 60.77 76.11
C GLY A 615 53.63 59.40 75.80
N TRP A 616 52.87 58.54 75.13
CA TRP A 616 53.36 57.23 74.66
C TRP A 616 54.44 57.41 73.58
N VAL A 617 55.63 56.88 73.85
CA VAL A 617 56.77 56.90 72.90
C VAL A 617 57.20 55.48 72.56
N VAL A 618 57.70 55.25 71.34
CA VAL A 618 58.20 53.94 70.93
C VAL A 618 59.42 53.58 71.79
N THR A 619 59.44 52.36 72.32
CA THR A 619 60.46 51.87 73.25
C THR A 619 61.03 50.52 72.81
N THR A 620 62.02 50.01 73.54
CA THR A 620 62.69 48.75 73.20
C THR A 620 61.90 47.53 73.65
N ALA A 621 62.16 46.39 73.02
CA ALA A 621 61.60 45.11 73.46
C ALA A 621 62.00 44.77 74.91
N LEU A 622 63.19 45.20 75.34
CA LEU A 622 63.68 45.02 76.71
C LEU A 622 62.82 45.78 77.72
N ASN A 623 62.51 47.05 77.46
CA ASN A 623 61.59 47.84 78.29
C ASN A 623 60.21 47.16 78.41
N TRP A 624 59.67 46.67 77.29
CA TRP A 624 58.41 45.90 77.30
C TRP A 624 58.49 44.61 78.13
N SER A 625 59.55 43.82 77.96
CA SER A 625 59.71 42.55 78.68
C SER A 625 59.90 42.74 80.19
N ILE A 626 60.52 43.86 80.59
CA ILE A 626 60.65 44.25 81.99
C ILE A 626 59.32 44.79 82.54
N GLY A 627 58.45 45.30 81.68
CA GLY A 627 57.16 45.90 82.03
C GLY A 627 57.22 47.40 82.27
N THR A 628 58.43 47.95 82.47
CA THR A 628 58.67 49.37 82.75
C THR A 628 59.75 49.94 81.85
N MET A 629 59.50 51.13 81.30
CA MET A 629 60.46 51.89 80.50
C MET A 629 61.47 52.61 81.38
N CYS A 630 62.76 52.34 81.19
CA CYS A 630 63.82 53.10 81.86
C CYS A 630 63.90 54.54 81.33
N MET A 631 63.82 55.51 82.24
CA MET A 631 63.92 56.95 81.99
C MET A 631 64.34 57.64 83.30
N GLU A 632 64.71 58.93 83.26
CA GLU A 632 65.29 59.66 84.41
C GLU A 632 64.49 59.49 85.71
N ASN A 633 63.16 59.52 85.63
CA ASN A 633 62.29 59.37 86.81
C ASN A 633 62.34 57.96 87.45
N PHE A 634 62.91 56.97 86.77
CA PHE A 634 63.11 55.60 87.24
C PHE A 634 64.60 55.24 87.36
N GLU A 635 65.51 56.23 87.33
CA GLU A 635 66.94 55.98 87.53
C GLU A 635 67.20 55.33 88.91
N GLY A 636 68.00 54.27 88.92
CA GLY A 636 68.28 53.46 90.11
C GLY A 636 67.29 52.33 90.35
N GLU A 637 66.14 52.28 89.67
CA GLU A 637 65.22 51.15 89.75
C GLU A 637 65.88 49.86 89.27
N THR A 638 65.53 48.73 89.90
CA THR A 638 66.09 47.42 89.57
C THR A 638 65.02 46.47 89.06
N ALA A 639 65.37 45.64 88.08
CA ALA A 639 64.47 44.64 87.52
C ALA A 639 65.23 43.37 87.18
N THR A 640 64.55 42.22 87.17
CA THR A 640 65.14 40.96 86.73
C THR A 640 64.67 40.65 85.31
N TYR A 641 65.60 40.42 84.39
CA TYR A 641 65.30 39.99 83.03
C TYR A 641 66.17 38.79 82.65
N ALA A 642 65.53 37.69 82.22
CA ALA A 642 66.19 36.44 81.86
C ALA A 642 67.19 35.91 82.92
N GLY A 643 66.91 36.15 84.21
CA GLY A 643 67.75 35.71 85.33
C GLY A 643 68.88 36.68 85.74
N ALA A 644 69.09 37.77 85.01
CA ALA A 644 70.07 38.80 85.35
C ALA A 644 69.41 40.02 86.04
N SER A 645 70.11 40.61 87.01
CA SER A 645 69.70 41.86 87.66
C SER A 645 70.10 43.06 86.79
N MET A 646 69.12 43.87 86.43
CA MET A 646 69.26 45.08 85.63
C MET A 646 69.00 46.30 86.52
N VAL A 647 69.71 47.40 86.31
CA VAL A 647 69.45 48.71 86.91
C VAL A 647 69.20 49.74 85.83
N CYS A 648 68.22 50.62 86.02
CA CYS A 648 67.95 51.71 85.11
C CYS A 648 68.94 52.85 85.35
N ASN A 649 69.67 53.29 84.32
CA ASN A 649 70.63 54.40 84.42
C ASN A 649 70.05 55.75 83.96
N GLY A 650 68.73 55.92 84.06
CA GLY A 650 68.01 57.11 83.61
C GLY A 650 67.71 57.15 82.10
N SER A 651 68.20 56.19 81.31
CA SER A 651 67.82 56.08 79.88
C SER A 651 67.74 54.64 79.37
N ASN A 652 68.56 53.73 79.89
CA ASN A 652 68.57 52.32 79.50
C ASN A 652 68.68 51.40 80.72
N TRP A 653 68.08 50.22 80.62
CA TRP A 653 68.37 49.12 81.55
C TRP A 653 69.75 48.57 81.25
N VAL A 654 70.64 48.62 82.24
CA VAL A 654 72.00 48.06 82.17
C VAL A 654 72.18 46.98 83.21
N LEU A 655 73.11 46.05 83.00
CA LEU A 655 73.40 45.00 83.97
C LEU A 655 73.93 45.60 85.28
N SER A 656 73.33 45.20 86.40
CA SER A 656 73.73 45.58 87.75
C SER A 656 74.55 44.44 88.35
N GLY A 657 75.87 44.53 88.31
CA GLY A 657 76.77 43.57 88.94
C GLY A 657 77.97 43.13 88.10
N ASP A 658 78.74 42.19 88.66
CA ASP A 658 79.99 41.67 88.09
C ASP A 658 79.74 40.91 86.78
N LEU A 659 80.30 41.41 85.68
CA LEU A 659 80.17 40.84 84.32
C LEU A 659 80.49 39.33 84.28
N THR A 660 81.32 38.87 85.20
CA THR A 660 81.77 37.50 85.37
C THR A 660 80.63 36.53 85.71
N GLN A 661 79.57 37.01 86.36
CA GLN A 661 78.38 36.20 86.72
C GLN A 661 77.43 35.99 85.53
N ALA A 662 77.44 36.91 84.55
CA ALA A 662 76.57 36.86 83.37
C ALA A 662 77.23 36.20 82.14
N LEU A 663 78.56 36.30 82.00
CA LEU A 663 79.31 35.78 80.84
C LEU A 663 80.22 34.59 81.16
N GLY A 664 80.31 34.20 82.43
CA GLY A 664 81.29 33.21 82.92
C GLY A 664 82.68 33.81 83.14
N ALA A 665 83.61 33.02 83.72
CA ALA A 665 84.97 33.48 83.98
C ALA A 665 85.77 33.72 82.68
N CYS A 666 86.51 34.83 82.62
CA CYS A 666 87.50 35.06 81.57
C CYS A 666 88.81 34.36 81.98
N ASP A 667 88.92 33.08 81.59
CA ASP A 667 90.04 32.19 81.87
C ASP A 667 90.76 31.76 80.57
N GLU A 668 91.77 30.88 80.67
CA GLU A 668 92.49 30.36 79.50
C GLU A 668 91.59 29.64 78.49
N ILE A 669 90.46 29.07 78.93
CA ILE A 669 89.48 28.40 78.06
C ILE A 669 88.71 29.42 77.22
N ASN A 670 88.47 30.60 77.78
CA ASN A 670 87.72 31.68 77.12
C ASN A 670 88.61 32.77 76.52
N TYR A 671 89.94 32.67 76.66
CA TYR A 671 90.89 33.63 76.09
C TYR A 671 90.65 33.82 74.59
N ARG A 672 90.48 35.09 74.18
CA ARG A 672 90.14 35.55 72.81
C ARG A 672 88.76 35.17 72.28
N LYS A 673 87.85 34.60 73.08
CA LYS A 673 86.45 34.43 72.66
C LYS A 673 85.71 35.77 72.66
N LEU A 674 84.85 35.94 71.66
CA LEU A 674 83.86 37.01 71.56
C LEU A 674 82.49 36.46 71.99
N VAL A 675 81.84 37.13 72.94
CA VAL A 675 80.51 36.77 73.44
C VAL A 675 79.60 37.99 73.36
N ASN A 676 78.35 37.79 72.95
CA ASN A 676 77.34 38.85 73.00
C ASN A 676 76.82 38.95 74.44
N GLY A 677 76.90 40.13 75.02
CA GLY A 677 76.24 40.46 76.28
C GLY A 677 74.73 40.55 76.11
N LEU A 678 74.02 40.29 77.21
CA LEU A 678 72.55 40.42 77.30
C LEU A 678 72.08 41.89 77.18
N ASP A 679 73.01 42.84 77.28
CA ASP A 679 72.83 44.27 77.04
C ASP A 679 72.95 44.68 75.55
N GLY A 680 73.20 43.70 74.66
CA GLY A 680 73.35 43.93 73.22
C GLY A 680 74.75 44.36 72.79
N GLN A 681 75.73 44.42 73.69
CA GLN A 681 77.14 44.71 73.36
C GLN A 681 77.95 43.43 73.13
N ARG A 682 79.12 43.55 72.50
CA ARG A 682 80.06 42.43 72.31
C ARG A 682 81.24 42.56 73.26
N TYR A 683 81.57 41.47 73.94
CA TYR A 683 82.68 41.39 74.88
C TYR A 683 83.73 40.41 74.38
N PHE A 684 85.01 40.72 74.54
CA PHE A 684 86.13 39.82 74.30
C PHE A 684 86.90 39.55 75.59
N CYS A 685 87.32 38.30 75.80
CA CYS A 685 88.10 37.93 76.98
C CYS A 685 89.61 38.11 76.71
N ASN A 686 90.27 38.96 77.50
CA ASN A 686 91.70 39.28 77.39
C ASN A 686 92.62 38.37 78.24
N GLY A 687 92.06 37.32 78.85
CA GLY A 687 92.78 36.34 79.67
C GLY A 687 92.76 36.64 81.18
N THR A 688 92.28 37.82 81.58
CA THR A 688 92.06 38.16 83.00
C THR A 688 90.73 38.87 83.25
N SER A 689 90.14 39.51 82.23
CA SER A 689 88.88 40.25 82.31
C SER A 689 88.16 40.29 80.95
N TRP A 690 86.83 40.45 81.00
CA TRP A 690 86.03 40.75 79.82
C TRP A 690 86.11 42.23 79.49
N ALA A 691 86.42 42.57 78.23
CA ALA A 691 86.46 43.95 77.74
C ALA A 691 85.49 44.12 76.57
N ILE A 692 84.89 45.31 76.42
CA ILE A 692 84.00 45.61 75.29
C ILE A 692 84.82 45.59 74.01
N SER A 693 84.42 44.76 73.04
CA SER A 693 84.93 44.79 71.68
C SER A 693 84.26 45.95 70.96
N LYS A 694 85.06 46.94 70.56
CA LYS A 694 84.61 47.94 69.57
C LYS A 694 84.48 47.31 68.19
#